data_AF-A0A0S4JFS0-F1
#
_entry.id   AF-A0A0S4JFS0-F1
#
_cell.length_a   1.000
_cell.length_b   1.000
_cell.length_c   1.000
_cell.angle_alpha   90.00
_cell.angle_beta   90.00
_cell.angle_gamma   90.00
#
_symmetry.space_group_name_H-M   'P 1'
#
loop_
_entity.id
_entity.type
_entity.pdbx_description
1 polymer ?
#
loop_
_entity_poly.entity_id
_entity_poly.type
_entity_poly.pdbx_seq_one_letter_code
_entity_poly.pdbx_strand_id
1 'polypeptide(L)'
;MSAGDAAKKRRLEEMFVAPMGGMLRTQAEMKEAYDAAVLTHPFVDMAEYRLEVSDNAVFSDGEGNVVGMLIRKGIPAKAAEMASDVLRTAASRTSLRASIFGGEPPLSGIAGYYDYSGSPVELKCRKTSFTCEVIQQWPNVFPLVEYVSSLYKAAAPVEWNAQNNAIPDIVRVNDSPFSTLTINQRFRTARHTDAGDFDAGHGVLAVLEGDFEGLHLGLTDFRVCFHMQPRDVLIFNTHHFHANTELEKHGKNLDWNRLTCVFYYRASLGEPNCLNHYRRRLDDAKQLPPAEREVELPEKIVAKDNGENLNRPAPVHAVFHTPFLAASSVVQSKTTFTRKMARVHQLLANRPNGPVGRGPCDSSAQTAFILAVFGEESMFSIIDGLYPRIDKVDQDLYVGVRNGPPLGGFSEASGAVDVASKNHTLLEEKTLKEALGGETELWKMWREAREKWLQLVKRDWDVMCERNPDREDFSWKNKSDMNTAFFDLCDVAKNVMLQLLGKENASKQEENAFWLCFAGHLYYSCENDLLMAKDAMSMKKLNVKLKDYNFGGTRYFVDMPKEEQERRMERKRRIEDARRNGNVVQRESESNCNWLENDAFDYQSERIVVAYEQQGWETPQANALRCVPGTAESHVELMRKAFTDATTKVRILVVVPSIQPGEEPDFLRIRQQSEYVRLSNNRAAQRSIAGQTPSMADISVSSGVWEPFDGVTVSFVSAEVFVNAPIPPTESYDLVVLRHCLCSSDAAGAARLVSHAVVQAPVMVSESVLSCRGEYRIAPTTLDEYDAVSPVAFQKLLNRWLPALPESHFEGIAHIQYLRAKKEIQSIMDASGATTGGVYHFPNSPRNTSVWVVSKS
;
A
#
# COMPACT_ATOMS: atom_id res chain seq x y z
N MET A 1 -49.76 21.08 7.49
CA MET A 1 -48.77 21.80 6.68
C MET A 1 -49.50 22.57 5.61
N SER A 2 -49.29 23.88 5.49
CA SER A 2 -49.89 24.65 4.39
C SER A 2 -49.20 24.29 3.07
N ALA A 3 -49.85 24.53 1.93
CA ALA A 3 -49.24 24.33 0.61
C ALA A 3 -47.95 25.16 0.39
N GLY A 4 -47.81 26.27 1.13
CA GLY A 4 -46.60 27.09 1.17
C GLY A 4 -45.43 26.44 1.92
N ASP A 5 -45.69 25.71 3.01
CA ASP A 5 -44.64 25.05 3.80
C ASP A 5 -44.04 23.83 3.07
N ALA A 6 -44.86 23.13 2.29
CA ALA A 6 -44.41 21.98 1.50
C ALA A 6 -43.53 22.40 0.30
N ALA A 7 -43.85 23.51 -0.38
CA ALA A 7 -43.03 24.03 -1.49
C ALA A 7 -41.68 24.59 -1.01
N LYS A 8 -41.63 25.12 0.22
CA LYS A 8 -40.41 25.69 0.82
C LYS A 8 -39.44 24.64 1.32
N LYS A 9 -39.94 23.60 2.02
CA LYS A 9 -39.14 22.43 2.40
C LYS A 9 -38.51 21.77 1.17
N ARG A 10 -39.27 21.68 0.07
CA ARG A 10 -38.80 21.15 -1.22
C ARG A 10 -37.66 21.95 -1.85
N ARG A 11 -37.70 23.29 -1.83
CA ARG A 11 -36.62 24.15 -2.38
C ARG A 11 -35.33 24.11 -1.56
N LEU A 12 -35.43 23.99 -0.24
CA LEU A 12 -34.28 23.83 0.66
C LEU A 12 -33.67 22.42 0.55
N GLU A 13 -34.51 21.39 0.43
CA GLU A 13 -34.07 20.04 0.11
C GLU A 13 -33.38 20.02 -1.26
N GLU A 14 -33.91 20.69 -2.28
CA GLU A 14 -33.28 20.82 -3.62
C GLU A 14 -31.87 21.45 -3.58
N MET A 15 -31.57 22.37 -2.66
CA MET A 15 -30.23 22.95 -2.49
C MET A 15 -29.18 21.89 -2.11
N PHE A 16 -29.58 20.94 -1.27
CA PHE A 16 -28.72 19.85 -0.79
C PHE A 16 -28.84 18.56 -1.61
N VAL A 17 -29.88 18.47 -2.47
CA VAL A 17 -30.24 17.28 -3.27
C VAL A 17 -29.98 17.46 -4.78
N ALA A 18 -29.60 18.65 -5.24
CA ALA A 18 -29.33 18.93 -6.66
C ALA A 18 -28.48 17.80 -7.29
N PRO A 19 -28.93 17.21 -8.43
CA PRO A 19 -28.26 16.08 -9.02
C PRO A 19 -26.85 16.51 -9.36
N MET A 20 -25.89 15.81 -8.76
CA MET A 20 -24.47 15.85 -9.10
C MET A 20 -24.27 15.37 -10.54
N GLY A 21 -24.65 16.19 -11.52
CA GLY A 21 -24.19 16.06 -12.90
C GLY A 21 -22.71 16.39 -13.06
N GLY A 22 -22.02 16.81 -11.97
CA GLY A 22 -20.61 17.23 -11.98
C GLY A 22 -19.76 16.64 -10.84
N MET A 23 -20.16 15.52 -10.23
CA MET A 23 -19.33 14.80 -9.25
C MET A 23 -18.53 13.66 -9.87
N LEU A 24 -18.93 13.21 -11.05
CA LEU A 24 -18.04 12.42 -11.88
C LEU A 24 -17.20 13.45 -12.61
N ARG A 25 -15.91 13.51 -12.28
CA ARG A 25 -14.91 13.89 -13.29
C ARG A 25 -15.38 13.28 -14.60
N THR A 26 -15.44 14.09 -15.65
CA THR A 26 -15.75 13.54 -16.98
C THR A 26 -14.82 12.35 -17.23
N GLN A 27 -15.23 11.38 -18.05
CA GLN A 27 -14.34 10.25 -18.36
C GLN A 27 -12.97 10.75 -18.88
N ALA A 28 -12.95 11.90 -19.55
CA ALA A 28 -11.72 12.58 -19.96
C ALA A 28 -10.88 13.07 -18.76
N GLU A 29 -11.46 13.78 -17.79
CA GLU A 29 -10.75 14.24 -16.59
C GLU A 29 -10.29 13.09 -15.67
N MET A 30 -11.10 12.01 -15.56
CA MET A 30 -10.67 10.80 -14.85
C MET A 30 -9.48 10.17 -15.55
N LYS A 31 -9.54 10.07 -16.88
CA LYS A 31 -8.45 9.53 -17.68
C LYS A 31 -7.20 10.40 -17.57
N GLU A 32 -7.30 11.72 -17.64
CA GLU A 32 -6.17 12.63 -17.52
C GLU A 32 -5.50 12.53 -16.14
N ALA A 33 -6.30 12.54 -15.07
CA ALA A 33 -5.79 12.37 -13.71
C ALA A 33 -5.14 11.00 -13.50
N TYR A 34 -5.71 9.95 -14.09
CA TYR A 34 -5.14 8.61 -14.09
C TYR A 34 -3.82 8.57 -14.86
N ASP A 35 -3.77 9.09 -16.07
CA ASP A 35 -2.58 9.10 -16.91
C ASP A 35 -1.44 9.88 -16.21
N ALA A 36 -1.74 11.03 -15.59
CA ALA A 36 -0.77 11.82 -14.84
C ALA A 36 -0.28 11.12 -13.56
N ALA A 37 -1.17 10.45 -12.84
CA ALA A 37 -0.83 9.67 -11.66
C ALA A 37 0.04 8.46 -12.02
N VAL A 38 -0.30 7.71 -13.07
CA VAL A 38 0.49 6.55 -13.51
C VAL A 38 1.86 6.95 -14.06
N LEU A 39 1.96 8.12 -14.68
CA LEU A 39 3.24 8.66 -15.13
C LEU A 39 4.20 8.90 -13.95
N THR A 40 3.69 9.44 -12.84
CA THR A 40 4.49 9.75 -11.64
C THR A 40 4.69 8.55 -10.72
N HIS A 41 3.65 7.74 -10.57
CA HIS A 41 3.58 6.56 -9.73
C HIS A 41 2.99 5.40 -10.54
N PRO A 42 3.81 4.64 -11.27
CA PRO A 42 3.32 3.52 -12.05
C PRO A 42 2.83 2.39 -11.16
N PHE A 43 1.75 1.73 -11.58
CA PHE A 43 1.38 0.44 -11.00
C PHE A 43 2.34 -0.63 -11.52
N VAL A 44 2.71 -1.55 -10.63
CA VAL A 44 3.54 -2.71 -10.96
C VAL A 44 2.73 -3.97 -10.78
N ASP A 45 2.94 -4.92 -11.67
CA ASP A 45 2.25 -6.22 -11.65
C ASP A 45 3.20 -7.32 -11.12
N MET A 46 2.65 -8.48 -10.77
CA MET A 46 3.39 -9.66 -10.31
C MET A 46 4.51 -10.06 -11.28
N ALA A 47 4.30 -9.75 -12.56
CA ALA A 47 5.25 -9.94 -13.65
C ALA A 47 6.60 -9.23 -13.52
N GLU A 48 6.71 -8.23 -12.66
CA GLU A 48 7.96 -7.51 -12.46
C GLU A 48 8.87 -8.20 -11.42
N TYR A 49 8.30 -9.11 -10.65
CA TYR A 49 8.94 -9.79 -9.54
C TYR A 49 9.45 -11.17 -9.95
N ARG A 50 10.62 -11.54 -9.44
CA ARG A 50 11.28 -12.84 -9.68
C ARG A 50 11.16 -13.78 -8.50
N LEU A 51 11.02 -13.22 -7.30
CA LEU A 51 10.92 -13.95 -6.06
C LEU A 51 9.62 -13.56 -5.34
N GLU A 52 8.74 -14.54 -5.18
CA GLU A 52 7.57 -14.49 -4.32
C GLU A 52 7.91 -15.15 -2.99
N VAL A 53 7.68 -14.43 -1.89
CA VAL A 53 7.90 -14.91 -0.54
C VAL A 53 6.55 -15.15 0.11
N SER A 54 6.24 -16.39 0.50
CA SER A 54 4.93 -16.78 1.02
C SER A 54 4.94 -17.32 2.45
N ASP A 55 6.11 -17.52 3.04
CA ASP A 55 6.29 -17.94 4.43
C ASP A 55 7.29 -17.02 5.16
N ASN A 56 7.54 -17.31 6.44
CA ASN A 56 8.46 -16.56 7.28
C ASN A 56 9.83 -16.43 6.61
N ALA A 57 10.26 -15.21 6.36
CA ALA A 57 11.45 -14.96 5.55
C ALA A 57 12.10 -13.63 5.89
N VAL A 58 13.41 -13.58 5.69
CA VAL A 58 14.21 -12.37 5.80
C VAL A 58 14.92 -12.19 4.46
N PHE A 59 14.69 -11.06 3.82
CA PHE A 59 15.32 -10.71 2.55
C PHE A 59 16.27 -9.53 2.75
N SER A 60 17.48 -9.69 2.21
CA SER A 60 18.57 -8.73 2.30
C SER A 60 19.02 -8.27 0.92
N ASP A 61 19.57 -7.06 0.85
CA ASP A 61 20.14 -6.50 -0.38
C ASP A 61 21.53 -7.11 -0.72
N GLY A 62 22.17 -6.62 -1.78
CA GLY A 62 23.47 -7.10 -2.25
C GLY A 62 24.65 -6.84 -1.30
N GLU A 63 24.50 -5.94 -0.32
CA GLU A 63 25.46 -5.70 0.77
C GLU A 63 25.08 -6.44 2.05
N GLY A 64 23.86 -6.98 2.07
CA GLY A 64 23.27 -7.71 3.16
C GLY A 64 22.32 -6.89 4.03
N ASN A 65 22.14 -5.60 3.81
CA ASN A 65 21.22 -4.85 4.64
C ASN A 65 19.82 -5.50 4.54
N VAL A 66 19.17 -5.74 5.69
CA VAL A 66 17.85 -6.37 5.65
C VAL A 66 16.86 -5.34 5.14
N VAL A 67 16.21 -5.65 4.02
CA VAL A 67 15.25 -4.73 3.39
C VAL A 67 13.80 -5.14 3.63
N GLY A 68 13.53 -6.41 3.96
CA GLY A 68 12.18 -6.89 4.26
C GLY A 68 12.15 -8.19 5.06
N MET A 69 11.21 -8.31 5.99
CA MET A 69 11.00 -9.49 6.83
C MET A 69 9.50 -9.82 6.91
N LEU A 70 9.09 -10.95 6.36
CA LEU A 70 7.71 -11.44 6.44
C LEU A 70 7.57 -12.37 7.65
N ILE A 71 6.54 -12.13 8.47
CA ILE A 71 6.18 -12.94 9.63
C ILE A 71 4.73 -13.41 9.45
N ARG A 72 4.54 -14.72 9.30
CA ARG A 72 3.24 -15.34 9.08
C ARG A 72 2.47 -15.49 10.38
N LYS A 73 1.20 -15.11 10.36
CA LYS A 73 0.28 -15.20 11.51
C LYS A 73 0.90 -14.62 12.79
N GLY A 74 1.68 -13.53 12.66
CA GLY A 74 2.35 -12.88 13.77
C GLY A 74 1.38 -12.21 14.76
N ILE A 75 0.18 -11.84 14.29
CA ILE A 75 -0.83 -11.17 15.12
C ILE A 75 -1.85 -12.20 15.62
N PRO A 76 -2.11 -12.28 16.94
CA PRO A 76 -3.21 -13.09 17.46
C PRO A 76 -4.57 -12.65 16.91
N ALA A 77 -5.44 -13.61 16.59
CA ALA A 77 -6.71 -13.34 15.92
C ALA A 77 -7.59 -12.33 16.69
N LYS A 78 -7.62 -12.43 18.03
CA LYS A 78 -8.40 -11.52 18.87
C LYS A 78 -7.88 -10.08 18.82
N ALA A 79 -6.56 -9.88 18.81
CA ALA A 79 -5.97 -8.55 18.71
C ALA A 79 -6.26 -7.90 17.34
N ALA A 80 -6.19 -8.69 16.25
CA ALA A 80 -6.55 -8.23 14.91
C ALA A 80 -8.03 -7.85 14.81
N GLU A 81 -8.94 -8.66 15.36
CA GLU A 81 -10.38 -8.38 15.40
C GLU A 81 -10.68 -7.08 16.16
N MET A 82 -10.20 -6.95 17.40
CA MET A 82 -10.43 -5.78 18.24
C MET A 82 -9.96 -4.47 17.59
N ALA A 83 -8.77 -4.51 16.97
CA ALA A 83 -8.26 -3.34 16.28
C ALA A 83 -9.03 -3.06 14.97
N SER A 84 -9.47 -4.09 14.23
CA SER A 84 -10.24 -3.91 12.99
C SER A 84 -11.58 -3.24 13.24
N ASP A 85 -12.26 -3.56 14.34
CA ASP A 85 -13.54 -2.96 14.71
C ASP A 85 -13.44 -1.44 14.87
N VAL A 86 -12.32 -0.96 15.40
CA VAL A 86 -12.05 0.47 15.57
C VAL A 86 -11.53 1.08 14.27
N LEU A 87 -10.47 0.51 13.70
CA LEU A 87 -9.68 1.15 12.63
C LEU A 87 -10.39 1.19 11.27
N ARG A 88 -11.35 0.30 11.00
CA ARG A 88 -12.03 0.23 9.70
C ARG A 88 -12.66 1.55 9.27
N THR A 89 -13.25 2.29 10.22
CA THR A 89 -13.91 3.57 9.95
C THR A 89 -12.93 4.71 9.66
N ALA A 90 -11.64 4.54 9.97
CA ALA A 90 -10.60 5.49 9.59
C ALA A 90 -10.37 5.53 8.07
N ALA A 91 -10.64 4.43 7.35
CA ALA A 91 -10.37 4.33 5.92
C ALA A 91 -11.46 5.05 5.10
N SER A 92 -11.28 6.36 4.87
CA SER A 92 -12.19 7.20 4.11
C SER A 92 -11.59 7.67 2.77
N ARG A 93 -12.43 8.04 1.80
CA ARG A 93 -12.00 8.62 0.50
C ARG A 93 -11.57 10.09 0.58
N THR A 94 -11.04 10.50 1.72
CA THR A 94 -10.52 11.86 1.98
C THR A 94 -9.00 11.91 1.98
N SER A 95 -8.36 10.76 1.71
CA SER A 95 -6.91 10.63 1.67
C SER A 95 -6.26 11.48 0.58
N LEU A 96 -5.12 12.10 0.91
CA LEU A 96 -4.28 12.84 -0.02
C LEU A 96 -3.48 11.93 -0.96
N ARG A 97 -3.61 10.61 -0.83
CA ARG A 97 -2.86 9.60 -1.59
C ARG A 97 -3.42 9.32 -2.99
N ALA A 98 -4.06 10.31 -3.60
CA ALA A 98 -4.67 10.14 -4.92
C ALA A 98 -3.63 9.88 -6.02
N SER A 99 -2.45 10.48 -5.93
CA SER A 99 -1.36 10.27 -6.89
C SER A 99 -0.89 8.82 -6.95
N ILE A 100 -0.88 8.12 -5.81
CA ILE A 100 -0.49 6.70 -5.73
C ILE A 100 -1.69 5.74 -5.86
N PHE A 101 -2.87 6.24 -6.25
CA PHE A 101 -4.09 5.47 -6.54
C PHE A 101 -4.76 5.93 -7.84
N GLY A 102 -3.97 6.08 -8.91
CA GLY A 102 -4.52 6.37 -10.24
C GLY A 102 -5.30 7.69 -10.32
N GLY A 103 -4.95 8.67 -9.49
CA GLY A 103 -5.56 10.01 -9.48
C GLY A 103 -6.84 10.12 -8.64
N GLU A 104 -7.30 9.05 -8.00
CA GLU A 104 -8.51 9.05 -7.16
C GLU A 104 -8.15 8.92 -5.66
N PRO A 105 -8.88 9.58 -4.74
CA PRO A 105 -8.65 9.36 -3.31
C PRO A 105 -8.96 7.90 -2.90
N PRO A 106 -7.97 7.14 -2.38
CA PRO A 106 -8.21 5.79 -1.90
C PRO A 106 -8.98 5.80 -0.56
N LEU A 107 -9.56 4.65 -0.20
CA LEU A 107 -10.04 4.41 1.17
C LEU A 107 -8.83 4.24 2.10
N SER A 108 -8.37 5.33 2.69
CA SER A 108 -7.18 5.36 3.52
C SER A 108 -7.28 6.48 4.56
N GLY A 109 -6.76 6.24 5.75
CA GLY A 109 -6.78 7.20 6.86
C GLY A 109 -5.55 7.10 7.75
N ILE A 110 -5.47 7.99 8.72
CA ILE A 110 -4.38 8.03 9.72
C ILE A 110 -4.93 8.06 11.15
N ALA A 111 -4.28 7.34 12.04
CA ALA A 111 -4.54 7.29 13.48
C ALA A 111 -3.25 7.50 14.28
N GLY A 112 -3.35 7.84 15.56
CA GLY A 112 -2.24 8.21 16.43
C GLY A 112 -1.92 9.70 16.36
N TYR A 113 -0.65 10.06 16.18
CA TYR A 113 -0.15 11.42 16.11
C TYR A 113 0.35 11.77 14.70
N TYR A 114 0.24 13.03 14.28
CA TYR A 114 0.72 13.50 12.98
C TYR A 114 1.18 14.97 12.99
N ASP A 115 2.17 15.30 12.16
CA ASP A 115 2.83 16.62 12.16
C ASP A 115 2.00 17.69 11.45
N TYR A 116 1.32 17.33 10.36
CA TYR A 116 0.58 18.25 9.49
C TYR A 116 1.44 19.40 8.92
N SER A 117 2.77 19.30 8.89
CA SER A 117 3.73 20.35 8.49
C SER A 117 3.60 20.82 7.03
N GLY A 118 2.95 20.03 6.16
CA GLY A 118 2.58 20.44 4.79
C GLY A 118 1.08 20.68 4.56
N SER A 119 0.25 20.46 5.59
CA SER A 119 -1.19 20.66 5.51
C SER A 119 -1.56 22.10 5.87
N PRO A 120 -2.68 22.66 5.42
CA PRO A 120 -3.14 23.96 5.88
C PRO A 120 -3.80 23.92 7.29
N VAL A 121 -4.01 22.73 7.87
CA VAL A 121 -4.55 22.53 9.23
C VAL A 121 -3.79 23.36 10.27
N GLU A 122 -4.50 24.09 11.13
CA GLU A 122 -3.91 24.96 12.17
C GLU A 122 -3.02 24.21 13.14
N LEU A 123 -3.64 23.18 13.72
CA LEU A 123 -3.14 22.52 14.89
C LEU A 123 -2.19 21.44 14.40
N LYS A 124 -0.91 21.81 14.39
CA LYS A 124 0.21 20.95 14.01
C LYS A 124 0.57 20.00 15.14
N CYS A 125 1.24 18.91 14.76
CA CYS A 125 1.95 18.04 15.67
C CYS A 125 1.05 17.58 16.82
N ARG A 126 0.03 16.79 16.51
CA ARG A 126 -1.02 16.41 17.45
C ARG A 126 -1.67 15.08 17.07
N LYS A 127 -2.52 14.58 17.96
CA LYS A 127 -3.38 13.42 17.71
C LYS A 127 -4.29 13.67 16.49
N THR A 128 -4.51 12.64 15.67
CA THR A 128 -5.36 12.77 14.48
C THR A 128 -6.83 12.95 14.86
N SER A 129 -7.62 13.56 13.97
CA SER A 129 -9.06 13.76 14.21
C SER A 129 -9.78 12.44 14.50
N PHE A 130 -9.47 11.40 13.70
CA PHE A 130 -10.00 10.06 13.89
C PHE A 130 -9.72 9.54 15.30
N THR A 131 -8.47 9.58 15.77
CA THR A 131 -8.13 9.05 17.09
C THR A 131 -8.81 9.81 18.22
N CYS A 132 -9.01 11.12 18.07
CA CYS A 132 -9.80 11.90 19.03
C CYS A 132 -11.28 11.51 19.03
N GLU A 133 -11.86 11.27 17.85
CA GLU A 133 -13.27 10.87 17.71
C GLU A 133 -13.55 9.48 18.31
N VAL A 134 -12.57 8.57 18.26
CA VAL A 134 -12.70 7.20 18.80
C VAL A 134 -11.97 6.99 20.12
N ILE A 135 -11.68 8.04 20.88
CA ILE A 135 -10.79 7.97 22.07
C ILE A 135 -11.21 6.90 23.09
N GLN A 136 -12.52 6.68 23.28
CA GLN A 136 -13.04 5.66 24.19
C GLN A 136 -12.76 4.22 23.72
N GLN A 137 -12.70 4.00 22.40
CA GLN A 137 -12.47 2.70 21.79
C GLN A 137 -10.99 2.48 21.44
N TRP A 138 -10.20 3.56 21.42
CA TRP A 138 -8.78 3.53 21.10
C TRP A 138 -7.95 2.49 21.86
N PRO A 139 -8.21 2.20 23.17
CA PRO A 139 -7.50 1.14 23.89
C PRO A 139 -7.61 -0.26 23.26
N ASN A 140 -8.65 -0.52 22.45
CA ASN A 140 -8.78 -1.80 21.73
C ASN A 140 -7.73 -1.99 20.62
N VAL A 141 -7.04 -0.92 20.21
CA VAL A 141 -5.95 -0.95 19.22
C VAL A 141 -4.61 -1.30 19.88
N PHE A 142 -4.46 -1.10 21.19
CA PHE A 142 -3.20 -1.25 21.90
C PHE A 142 -2.61 -2.67 21.89
N PRO A 143 -3.40 -3.75 22.04
CA PRO A 143 -2.86 -5.10 21.90
C PRO A 143 -2.17 -5.31 20.55
N LEU A 144 -2.80 -4.87 19.44
CA LEU A 144 -2.21 -4.95 18.10
C LEU A 144 -0.86 -4.20 18.04
N VAL A 145 -0.82 -2.97 18.54
CA VAL A 145 0.39 -2.13 18.56
C VAL A 145 1.53 -2.81 19.33
N GLU A 146 1.25 -3.39 20.50
CA GLU A 146 2.24 -4.06 21.32
C GLU A 146 2.76 -5.38 20.71
N TYR A 147 1.88 -6.20 20.12
CA TYR A 147 2.29 -7.40 19.37
C TYR A 147 3.19 -7.01 18.19
N VAL A 148 2.78 -6.03 17.39
CA VAL A 148 3.56 -5.57 16.23
C VAL A 148 4.91 -4.98 16.66
N SER A 149 4.94 -4.15 17.71
CA SER A 149 6.19 -3.60 18.26
C SER A 149 7.13 -4.70 18.75
N SER A 150 6.60 -5.73 19.43
CA SER A 150 7.42 -6.84 19.93
C SER A 150 7.98 -7.70 18.81
N LEU A 151 7.20 -7.94 17.74
CA LEU A 151 7.69 -8.59 16.53
C LEU A 151 8.77 -7.76 15.84
N TYR A 152 8.57 -6.45 15.72
CA TYR A 152 9.56 -5.55 15.14
C TYR A 152 10.87 -5.56 15.94
N LYS A 153 10.79 -5.50 17.27
CA LYS A 153 11.95 -5.58 18.16
C LYS A 153 12.70 -6.91 18.04
N ALA A 154 11.97 -8.01 17.93
CA ALA A 154 12.56 -9.34 17.82
C ALA A 154 13.25 -9.54 16.46
N ALA A 155 12.65 -9.04 15.38
CA ALA A 155 13.14 -9.27 14.03
C ALA A 155 14.22 -8.28 13.58
N ALA A 156 14.07 -7.00 13.93
CA ALA A 156 14.96 -5.89 13.54
C ALA A 156 15.34 -5.03 14.76
N PRO A 157 16.09 -5.57 15.73
CA PRO A 157 16.35 -4.89 17.01
C PRO A 157 17.16 -3.60 16.86
N VAL A 158 18.02 -3.48 15.85
CA VAL A 158 18.86 -2.28 15.64
C VAL A 158 17.99 -1.10 15.24
N GLU A 159 17.18 -1.28 14.21
CA GLU A 159 16.28 -0.26 13.67
C GLU A 159 15.15 0.05 14.66
N TRP A 160 14.61 -0.97 15.34
CA TRP A 160 13.64 -0.77 16.42
C TRP A 160 14.22 0.10 17.54
N ASN A 161 15.45 -0.17 17.98
CA ASN A 161 16.10 0.61 19.04
C ASN A 161 16.39 2.04 18.56
N ALA A 162 16.86 2.23 17.31
CA ALA A 162 17.09 3.55 16.75
C ALA A 162 15.79 4.38 16.74
N GLN A 163 14.69 3.82 16.24
CA GLN A 163 13.39 4.48 16.20
C GLN A 163 12.84 4.73 17.62
N ASN A 164 12.96 3.76 18.52
CA ASN A 164 12.54 3.90 19.92
C ASN A 164 13.32 5.02 20.64
N ASN A 165 14.61 5.18 20.33
CA ASN A 165 15.44 6.22 20.92
C ASN A 165 15.17 7.61 20.31
N ALA A 166 14.75 7.68 19.05
CA ALA A 166 14.46 8.94 18.37
C ALA A 166 13.07 9.52 18.69
N ILE A 167 12.04 8.66 18.76
CA ILE A 167 10.65 9.11 18.92
C ILE A 167 10.41 9.88 20.23
N PRO A 168 9.84 11.10 20.19
CA PRO A 168 9.48 11.86 21.38
C PRO A 168 8.44 11.13 22.24
N ASP A 169 8.60 11.18 23.55
CA ASP A 169 7.73 10.43 24.49
C ASP A 169 6.26 10.87 24.44
N ILE A 170 5.99 12.10 24.01
CA ILE A 170 4.64 12.69 23.92
C ILE A 170 3.81 12.17 22.73
N VAL A 171 4.44 11.55 21.73
CA VAL A 171 3.75 11.13 20.49
C VAL A 171 3.77 9.61 20.27
N ARG A 172 4.04 8.84 21.32
CA ARG A 172 4.04 7.38 21.25
C ARG A 172 2.62 6.83 21.34
N VAL A 173 2.27 5.91 20.44
CA VAL A 173 1.05 5.11 20.61
C VAL A 173 1.36 3.98 21.58
N ASN A 174 0.79 4.04 22.79
CA ASN A 174 0.93 3.06 23.87
C ASN A 174 2.38 2.56 24.08
N ASP A 175 3.31 3.48 24.34
CA ASP A 175 4.74 3.23 24.59
C ASP A 175 5.51 2.48 23.49
N SER A 176 4.92 2.28 22.31
CA SER A 176 5.59 1.69 21.15
C SER A 176 6.57 2.68 20.49
N PRO A 177 7.45 2.23 19.57
CA PRO A 177 8.27 3.12 18.76
C PRO A 177 7.47 3.80 17.63
N PHE A 178 6.14 3.68 17.61
CA PHE A 178 5.29 4.20 16.55
C PHE A 178 4.59 5.48 17.00
N SER A 179 4.51 6.45 16.10
CA SER A 179 3.71 7.66 16.30
C SER A 179 2.38 7.61 15.54
N THR A 180 2.38 6.97 14.38
CA THR A 180 1.32 7.09 13.40
C THR A 180 0.98 5.71 12.83
N LEU A 181 -0.31 5.51 12.60
CA LEU A 181 -0.88 4.34 11.95
C LEU A 181 -1.55 4.80 10.66
N THR A 182 -1.18 4.23 9.51
CA THR A 182 -1.93 4.41 8.25
C THR A 182 -2.83 3.20 8.02
N ILE A 183 -4.13 3.44 7.92
CA ILE A 183 -5.13 2.39 7.70
C ILE A 183 -5.51 2.42 6.23
N ASN A 184 -5.46 1.28 5.54
CA ASN A 184 -5.80 1.17 4.14
C ASN A 184 -6.88 0.09 3.95
N GLN A 185 -7.94 0.43 3.21
CA GLN A 185 -9.00 -0.50 2.85
C GLN A 185 -9.13 -0.60 1.34
N ARG A 186 -9.17 -1.82 0.79
CA ARG A 186 -9.34 -2.05 -0.66
C ARG A 186 -8.41 -1.21 -1.54
N PHE A 187 -7.18 -1.02 -1.09
CA PHE A 187 -6.23 -0.09 -1.70
C PHE A 187 -5.01 -0.83 -2.24
N ARG A 188 -4.85 -0.78 -3.57
CA ARG A 188 -3.63 -1.14 -4.29
C ARG A 188 -2.79 0.12 -4.46
N THR A 189 -1.66 0.22 -3.76
CA THR A 189 -0.73 1.33 -3.93
C THR A 189 0.09 1.17 -5.21
N ALA A 190 0.27 2.26 -5.94
CA ALA A 190 1.27 2.37 -7.01
C ALA A 190 2.69 2.51 -6.43
N ARG A 191 3.72 2.51 -7.29
CA ARG A 191 5.13 2.62 -6.88
C ARG A 191 5.43 3.95 -6.18
N HIS A 192 5.93 3.87 -4.95
CA HIS A 192 6.27 5.03 -4.12
C HIS A 192 7.29 4.68 -3.03
N THR A 193 7.72 5.69 -2.28
CA THR A 193 8.39 5.59 -0.98
C THR A 193 7.58 6.38 0.04
N ASP A 194 7.69 6.04 1.33
CA ASP A 194 6.99 6.77 2.39
C ASP A 194 7.83 7.95 2.89
N ALA A 195 7.80 9.04 2.11
CA ALA A 195 8.52 10.25 2.45
C ALA A 195 8.07 10.84 3.80
N GLY A 196 9.01 10.96 4.74
CA GLY A 196 8.83 11.53 6.09
C GLY A 196 8.67 10.51 7.21
N ASP A 197 8.74 9.22 6.90
CA ASP A 197 9.08 8.20 7.89
C ASP A 197 10.53 8.40 8.36
N PHE A 198 10.83 7.96 9.59
CA PHE A 198 12.18 8.07 10.16
C PHE A 198 13.20 7.20 9.40
N ASP A 199 14.28 7.82 8.90
CA ASP A 199 15.24 7.20 7.97
C ASP A 199 15.99 6.00 8.57
N ALA A 200 16.29 6.02 9.88
CA ALA A 200 17.00 4.93 10.57
C ALA A 200 16.05 3.86 11.16
N GLY A 201 14.74 3.99 10.91
CA GLY A 201 13.71 3.02 11.30
C GLY A 201 13.16 2.22 10.12
N HIS A 202 12.25 1.31 10.42
CA HIS A 202 11.49 0.55 9.42
C HIS A 202 9.99 0.79 9.62
N GLY A 203 9.26 0.83 8.51
CA GLY A 203 7.81 0.72 8.56
C GLY A 203 7.39 -0.73 8.78
N VAL A 204 6.24 -0.91 9.44
CA VAL A 204 5.68 -2.23 9.68
C VAL A 204 4.28 -2.28 9.08
N LEU A 205 4.04 -3.14 8.11
CA LEU A 205 2.73 -3.37 7.51
C LEU A 205 2.11 -4.62 8.14
N ALA A 206 0.88 -4.51 8.64
CA ALA A 206 0.07 -5.62 9.11
C ALA A 206 -1.18 -5.77 8.26
N VAL A 207 -1.53 -7.00 7.88
CA VAL A 207 -2.85 -7.30 7.32
C VAL A 207 -3.75 -7.74 8.46
N LEU A 208 -4.82 -6.99 8.74
CA LEU A 208 -5.70 -7.28 9.86
C LEU A 208 -6.78 -8.30 9.49
N GLU A 209 -7.37 -8.14 8.31
CA GLU A 209 -8.46 -8.97 7.81
C GLU A 209 -8.60 -8.83 6.29
N GLY A 210 -9.29 -9.79 5.68
CA GLY A 210 -9.66 -9.72 4.27
C GLY A 210 -9.81 -11.08 3.61
N ASP A 211 -10.53 -11.08 2.49
CA ASP A 211 -10.62 -12.13 1.49
C ASP A 211 -10.17 -11.53 0.15
N PHE A 212 -8.90 -11.79 -0.18
CA PHE A 212 -8.25 -11.29 -1.37
C PHE A 212 -7.15 -12.27 -1.83
N GLU A 213 -6.82 -12.16 -3.11
CA GLU A 213 -5.72 -12.88 -3.73
C GLU A 213 -4.94 -11.91 -4.62
N GLY A 214 -3.63 -12.07 -4.68
CA GLY A 214 -2.74 -11.05 -5.24
C GLY A 214 -2.46 -9.94 -4.22
N LEU A 215 -2.24 -8.72 -4.70
CA LEU A 215 -1.88 -7.55 -3.89
C LEU A 215 -0.64 -7.79 -2.99
N HIS A 216 0.35 -8.50 -3.52
CA HIS A 216 1.63 -8.73 -2.86
C HIS A 216 2.32 -7.38 -2.68
N LEU A 217 2.90 -7.12 -1.51
CA LEU A 217 3.75 -5.93 -1.35
C LEU A 217 5.10 -6.26 -1.95
N GLY A 218 5.52 -5.54 -2.97
CA GLY A 218 6.79 -5.80 -3.64
C GLY A 218 7.75 -4.62 -3.62
N LEU A 219 9.01 -4.92 -3.35
CA LEU A 219 10.12 -3.98 -3.41
C LEU A 219 10.67 -3.99 -4.84
N THR A 220 10.30 -2.97 -5.62
CA THR A 220 10.42 -2.99 -7.09
C THR A 220 11.86 -3.12 -7.55
N ASP A 221 12.77 -2.39 -6.91
CA ASP A 221 14.18 -2.33 -7.32
C ASP A 221 14.92 -3.64 -7.04
N PHE A 222 14.41 -4.43 -6.09
CA PHE A 222 14.93 -5.75 -5.76
C PHE A 222 14.17 -6.89 -6.45
N ARG A 223 13.06 -6.61 -7.16
CA ARG A 223 12.23 -7.64 -7.84
C ARG A 223 11.83 -8.81 -6.91
N VAL A 224 11.58 -8.50 -5.64
CA VAL A 224 11.01 -9.41 -4.63
C VAL A 224 9.65 -8.92 -4.18
N CYS A 225 8.70 -9.83 -3.95
CA CYS A 225 7.40 -9.51 -3.38
C CYS A 225 7.02 -10.47 -2.26
N PHE A 226 6.19 -9.96 -1.35
CA PHE A 226 5.75 -10.65 -0.14
C PHE A 226 4.26 -10.93 -0.25
N HIS A 227 3.90 -12.20 -0.27
CA HIS A 227 2.53 -12.66 -0.23
C HIS A 227 2.01 -12.58 1.22
N MET A 228 1.25 -11.52 1.49
CA MET A 228 0.67 -11.28 2.80
C MET A 228 -0.80 -11.68 2.85
N GLN A 229 -1.20 -12.29 3.96
CA GLN A 229 -2.52 -12.76 4.29
C GLN A 229 -2.94 -12.24 5.67
N PRO A 230 -4.22 -12.33 6.05
CA PRO A 230 -4.68 -11.87 7.35
C PRO A 230 -3.83 -12.40 8.51
N ARG A 231 -3.47 -11.49 9.42
CA ARG A 231 -2.59 -11.64 10.59
C ARG A 231 -1.08 -11.69 10.31
N ASP A 232 -0.67 -11.54 9.06
CA ASP A 232 0.75 -11.43 8.74
C ASP A 232 1.28 -10.02 8.98
N VAL A 233 2.59 -9.94 9.22
CA VAL A 233 3.34 -8.72 9.46
C VAL A 233 4.54 -8.68 8.53
N LEU A 234 4.77 -7.54 7.87
CA LEU A 234 5.95 -7.28 7.05
C LEU A 234 6.67 -6.07 7.62
N ILE A 235 7.90 -6.27 8.05
CA ILE A 235 8.80 -5.21 8.53
C ILE A 235 9.76 -4.91 7.39
N PHE A 236 9.82 -3.68 6.91
CA PHE A 236 10.64 -3.34 5.74
C PHE A 236 11.07 -1.88 5.75
N ASN A 237 12.12 -1.59 4.99
CA ASN A 237 12.56 -0.21 4.78
C ASN A 237 11.63 0.48 3.77
N THR A 238 10.77 1.37 4.26
CA THR A 238 9.76 2.10 3.46
C THR A 238 10.37 3.16 2.52
N HIS A 239 11.66 3.42 2.65
CA HIS A 239 12.42 4.32 1.77
C HIS A 239 12.92 3.64 0.50
N HIS A 240 12.76 2.32 0.36
CA HIS A 240 12.89 1.67 -0.95
C HIS A 240 11.59 1.74 -1.72
N PHE A 241 11.67 1.84 -3.06
CA PHE A 241 10.47 1.86 -3.89
C PHE A 241 9.67 0.57 -3.74
N HIS A 242 8.39 0.74 -3.43
CA HIS A 242 7.49 -0.37 -3.20
C HIS A 242 6.07 -0.09 -3.70
N ALA A 243 5.32 -1.15 -3.94
CA ALA A 243 3.96 -1.11 -4.46
C ALA A 243 3.20 -2.41 -4.16
N ASN A 244 1.89 -2.40 -4.36
CA ASN A 244 1.08 -3.61 -4.35
C ASN A 244 0.88 -4.14 -5.78
N THR A 245 1.09 -5.45 -5.98
CA THR A 245 0.74 -6.14 -7.24
C THR A 245 -0.76 -6.06 -7.52
N GLU A 246 -1.17 -6.52 -8.69
CA GLU A 246 -2.57 -6.64 -9.07
C GLU A 246 -3.37 -7.59 -8.16
N LEU A 247 -4.68 -7.37 -8.11
CA LEU A 247 -5.64 -8.32 -7.55
C LEU A 247 -5.78 -9.50 -8.53
N GLU A 248 -5.60 -10.72 -8.03
CA GLU A 248 -5.66 -11.96 -8.82
C GLU A 248 -7.05 -12.64 -8.76
N LYS A 249 -8.03 -12.02 -8.09
CA LYS A 249 -9.41 -12.51 -8.06
C LYS A 249 -10.10 -12.28 -9.41
N HIS A 250 -10.84 -13.28 -9.90
CA HIS A 250 -11.54 -13.27 -11.20
C HIS A 250 -13.04 -13.50 -11.02
N GLY A 251 -13.87 -12.88 -11.87
CA GLY A 251 -15.33 -13.05 -11.87
C GLY A 251 -16.11 -11.77 -12.21
N LYS A 252 -17.40 -11.91 -12.57
CA LYS A 252 -18.27 -10.77 -12.94
C LYS A 252 -18.56 -9.82 -11.76
N ASN A 253 -18.49 -10.32 -10.52
CA ASN A 253 -18.62 -9.54 -9.29
C ASN A 253 -17.30 -9.62 -8.50
N LEU A 254 -16.45 -8.62 -8.64
CA LEU A 254 -15.17 -8.50 -7.91
C LEU A 254 -15.42 -8.02 -6.47
N ASP A 255 -16.07 -8.85 -5.66
CA ASP A 255 -16.18 -8.60 -4.22
C ASP A 255 -14.91 -9.09 -3.50
N TRP A 256 -14.21 -8.16 -2.88
CA TRP A 256 -12.97 -8.41 -2.15
C TRP A 256 -12.80 -7.34 -1.08
N ASN A 257 -12.17 -7.71 0.01
CA ASN A 257 -11.81 -6.80 1.07
C ASN A 257 -10.39 -7.08 1.55
N ARG A 258 -9.71 -6.03 2.00
CA ARG A 258 -8.40 -6.08 2.63
C ARG A 258 -8.29 -4.86 3.51
N LEU A 259 -8.10 -5.07 4.81
CA LEU A 259 -7.79 -4.01 5.77
C LEU A 259 -6.35 -4.20 6.22
N THR A 260 -5.53 -3.19 5.99
CA THR A 260 -4.14 -3.18 6.46
C THR A 260 -3.87 -1.98 7.33
N CYS A 261 -2.92 -2.12 8.23
CA CYS A 261 -2.42 -1.04 9.08
C CYS A 261 -0.90 -0.95 8.95
N VAL A 262 -0.38 0.24 8.66
CA VAL A 262 1.06 0.52 8.57
C VAL A 262 1.46 1.33 9.80
N PHE A 263 2.48 0.87 10.52
CA PHE A 263 2.99 1.45 11.76
C PHE A 263 4.35 2.08 11.48
N TYR A 264 4.53 3.34 11.85
CA TYR A 264 5.77 4.07 11.60
C TYR A 264 5.96 5.21 12.59
N TYR A 265 7.18 5.73 12.65
CA TYR A 265 7.49 7.00 13.30
C TYR A 265 7.62 8.09 12.23
N ARG A 266 6.77 9.12 12.34
CA ARG A 266 6.79 10.30 11.49
C ARG A 266 7.87 11.26 11.98
N ALA A 267 8.99 11.32 11.27
CA ALA A 267 10.21 12.02 11.71
C ALA A 267 9.96 13.49 12.07
N SER A 268 9.08 14.18 11.35
CA SER A 268 8.74 15.59 11.60
C SER A 268 8.21 15.85 13.01
N LEU A 269 7.65 14.85 13.70
CA LEU A 269 7.19 15.00 15.09
C LEU A 269 8.35 15.22 16.08
N GLY A 270 9.56 14.76 15.76
CA GLY A 270 10.77 15.00 16.56
C GLY A 270 11.51 16.30 16.21
N GLU A 271 11.09 17.00 15.16
CA GLU A 271 11.76 18.21 14.69
C GLU A 271 11.46 19.43 15.56
N PRO A 272 12.34 20.46 15.57
CA PRO A 272 12.19 21.65 16.41
C PRO A 272 10.81 22.33 16.32
N ASN A 273 10.21 22.36 15.13
CA ASN A 273 8.89 22.96 14.93
C ASN A 273 7.80 22.24 15.75
N CYS A 274 7.77 20.91 15.73
CA CYS A 274 6.81 20.15 16.52
C CYS A 274 7.11 20.21 18.02
N LEU A 275 8.39 20.16 18.39
CA LEU A 275 8.81 20.35 19.78
C LEU A 275 8.34 21.68 20.37
N ASN A 276 8.35 22.76 19.59
CA ASN A 276 7.86 24.06 20.01
C ASN A 276 6.33 24.06 20.25
N HIS A 277 5.56 23.36 19.41
CA HIS A 277 4.13 23.17 19.66
C HIS A 277 3.87 22.42 20.97
N TYR A 278 4.64 21.37 21.27
CA TYR A 278 4.50 20.63 22.53
C TYR A 278 4.86 21.48 23.76
N ARG A 279 5.95 22.26 23.68
CA ARG A 279 6.37 23.16 24.76
C ARG A 279 5.31 24.21 25.05
N ARG A 280 4.76 24.86 24.02
CA ARG A 280 3.67 25.82 24.18
C ARG A 280 2.48 25.19 24.89
N ARG A 281 2.01 24.02 24.44
CA ARG A 281 0.88 23.32 25.08
C ARG A 281 1.18 22.94 26.53
N LEU A 282 2.41 22.51 26.83
CA LEU A 282 2.81 22.22 28.21
C LEU A 282 2.76 23.47 29.10
N ASP A 283 3.25 24.60 28.58
CA ASP A 283 3.24 25.87 29.30
C ASP A 283 1.81 26.39 29.52
N ASP A 284 0.93 26.23 28.53
CA ASP A 284 -0.50 26.54 28.63
C ASP A 284 -1.17 25.64 29.69
N ALA A 285 -0.89 24.33 29.68
CA ALA A 285 -1.45 23.38 30.65
C ALA A 285 -0.95 23.61 32.09
N LYS A 286 0.30 24.05 32.28
CA LYS A 286 0.84 24.40 33.61
C LYS A 286 0.17 25.61 34.23
N GLN A 287 -0.39 26.52 33.41
CA GLN A 287 -1.14 27.69 33.89
C GLN A 287 -2.52 27.31 34.43
N LEU A 288 -3.04 26.12 34.08
CA LEU A 288 -4.32 25.63 34.60
C LEU A 288 -4.21 25.21 36.08
N PRO A 289 -5.24 25.49 36.91
CA PRO A 289 -5.32 25.00 38.28
C PRO A 289 -5.19 23.47 38.35
N PRO A 290 -4.56 22.89 39.39
CA PRO A 290 -4.41 21.43 39.51
C PRO A 290 -5.71 20.63 39.41
N ALA A 291 -6.83 21.20 39.88
CA ALA A 291 -8.14 20.55 39.82
C ALA A 291 -8.73 20.47 38.40
N GLU A 292 -8.21 21.27 37.45
CA GLU A 292 -8.62 21.30 36.04
C GLU A 292 -7.64 20.53 35.14
N ARG A 293 -6.59 19.93 35.72
CA ARG A 293 -5.62 19.11 34.98
C ARG A 293 -6.16 17.69 34.85
N GLU A 294 -6.49 17.29 33.64
CA GLU A 294 -6.95 15.93 33.34
C GLU A 294 -5.82 14.88 33.37
N VAL A 295 -4.55 15.31 33.28
CA VAL A 295 -3.39 14.42 33.14
C VAL A 295 -2.18 14.95 33.94
N GLU A 296 -1.30 14.05 34.38
CA GLU A 296 -0.02 14.43 34.97
C GLU A 296 0.89 15.08 33.92
N LEU A 297 1.39 16.28 34.24
CA LEU A 297 2.22 17.06 33.33
C LEU A 297 3.71 16.74 33.56
N PRO A 298 4.50 16.49 32.50
CA PRO A 298 5.94 16.35 32.64
C PRO A 298 6.58 17.69 33.02
N GLU A 299 7.73 17.63 33.69
CA GLU A 299 8.49 18.84 34.03
C GLU A 299 8.92 19.63 32.77
N LYS A 300 9.35 18.92 31.72
CA LYS A 300 9.78 19.51 30.45
C LYS A 300 9.62 18.53 29.28
N ILE A 301 9.50 19.09 28.08
CA ILE A 301 9.61 18.30 26.84
C ILE A 301 11.09 18.05 26.54
N VAL A 302 11.50 16.78 26.56
CA VAL A 302 12.86 16.35 26.22
C VAL A 302 12.97 16.22 24.71
N ALA A 303 13.88 16.98 24.11
CA ALA A 303 14.27 16.78 22.71
C ALA A 303 15.21 15.55 22.66
N LYS A 304 14.87 14.59 21.82
CA LYS A 304 15.71 13.41 21.55
C LYS A 304 16.47 13.60 20.25
N ASP A 305 17.55 12.84 20.08
CA ASP A 305 18.29 12.82 18.82
C ASP A 305 17.41 12.19 17.73
N ASN A 306 17.00 13.01 16.77
CA ASN A 306 16.12 12.62 15.67
C ASN A 306 16.90 12.24 14.40
N GLY A 307 18.23 12.15 14.48
CA GLY A 307 19.10 11.84 13.33
C GLY A 307 18.96 12.83 12.17
N GLU A 308 19.54 12.46 11.03
CA GLU A 308 19.35 13.18 9.76
C GLU A 308 18.25 12.48 8.94
N ASN A 309 17.12 13.16 8.71
CA ASN A 309 16.02 12.64 7.90
C ASN A 309 16.03 13.31 6.52
N LEU A 310 16.51 12.58 5.52
CA LEU A 310 16.82 13.08 4.19
C LEU A 310 15.60 13.07 3.26
N ASN A 311 14.53 12.36 3.61
CA ASN A 311 13.29 12.27 2.83
C ASN A 311 13.53 11.87 1.36
N ARG A 312 14.52 11.01 1.12
CA ARG A 312 14.91 10.56 -0.22
C ARG A 312 14.93 9.03 -0.26
N PRO A 313 14.75 8.43 -1.45
CA PRO A 313 14.85 6.98 -1.57
C PRO A 313 16.19 6.45 -1.04
N ALA A 314 16.13 5.32 -0.35
CA ALA A 314 17.30 4.62 0.15
C ALA A 314 18.15 4.09 -1.00
N PRO A 315 19.49 4.02 -0.85
CA PRO A 315 20.38 3.48 -1.88
C PRO A 315 20.03 2.02 -2.17
N VAL A 316 20.03 1.65 -3.45
CA VAL A 316 19.68 0.29 -3.89
C VAL A 316 20.95 -0.51 -4.15
N HIS A 317 21.12 -1.59 -3.39
CA HIS A 317 22.20 -2.56 -3.61
C HIS A 317 21.63 -3.80 -4.29
N ALA A 318 21.76 -3.88 -5.62
CA ALA A 318 21.10 -4.90 -6.42
C ALA A 318 21.47 -6.34 -6.02
N VAL A 319 20.46 -7.23 -6.02
CA VAL A 319 20.61 -8.66 -5.71
C VAL A 319 20.47 -9.48 -6.99
N PHE A 320 21.39 -10.41 -7.21
CA PHE A 320 21.26 -11.40 -8.27
C PHE A 320 20.36 -12.55 -7.79
N HIS A 321 19.29 -12.87 -8.51
CA HIS A 321 18.32 -13.88 -8.08
C HIS A 321 18.58 -15.25 -8.70
N THR A 322 18.58 -16.30 -7.87
CA THR A 322 18.59 -17.71 -8.30
C THR A 322 17.55 -18.49 -7.51
N PRO A 323 17.10 -19.67 -7.99
CA PRO A 323 16.23 -20.55 -7.20
C PRO A 323 16.80 -20.89 -5.81
N PHE A 324 18.13 -20.96 -5.69
CA PHE A 324 18.80 -21.24 -4.42
C PHE A 324 18.80 -20.07 -3.44
N LEU A 325 18.77 -18.83 -3.95
CA LEU A 325 18.55 -17.65 -3.10
C LEU A 325 17.12 -17.64 -2.55
N ALA A 326 16.14 -18.02 -3.38
CA ALA A 326 14.77 -18.19 -2.93
C ALA A 326 14.70 -19.21 -1.78
N ALA A 327 15.34 -20.37 -1.95
CA ALA A 327 15.36 -21.39 -0.90
C ALA A 327 16.14 -20.99 0.36
N SER A 328 17.21 -20.20 0.24
CA SER A 328 17.93 -19.70 1.42
C SER A 328 17.12 -18.62 2.17
N SER A 329 16.29 -17.84 1.48
CA SER A 329 15.51 -16.75 2.09
C SER A 329 14.31 -17.23 2.92
N VAL A 330 13.85 -18.46 2.67
CA VAL A 330 12.52 -18.96 3.07
C VAL A 330 12.55 -19.91 4.27
N VAL A 331 13.68 -20.59 4.56
CA VAL A 331 13.71 -21.69 5.54
C VAL A 331 14.45 -21.27 6.82
N GLN A 332 13.77 -20.55 7.72
CA GLN A 332 14.34 -20.15 9.02
C GLN A 332 14.62 -21.33 9.97
N SER A 333 13.99 -22.49 9.78
CA SER A 333 14.06 -23.61 10.74
C SER A 333 15.32 -24.49 10.61
N LYS A 334 16.17 -24.31 9.58
CA LYS A 334 17.34 -25.17 9.34
C LYS A 334 18.56 -24.37 8.87
N THR A 335 19.29 -23.75 9.81
CA THR A 335 20.52 -22.97 9.54
C THR A 335 21.51 -23.67 8.60
N THR A 336 21.65 -25.00 8.68
CA THR A 336 22.50 -25.79 7.77
C THR A 336 22.00 -25.82 6.33
N PHE A 337 20.69 -25.96 6.09
CA PHE A 337 20.12 -25.96 4.74
C PHE A 337 20.32 -24.59 4.09
N THR A 338 20.02 -23.53 4.83
CA THR A 338 20.17 -22.15 4.37
C THR A 338 21.62 -21.85 3.94
N ARG A 339 22.63 -22.30 4.71
CA ARG A 339 24.05 -22.18 4.33
C ARG A 339 24.40 -22.95 3.06
N LYS A 340 23.87 -24.17 2.89
CA LYS A 340 24.11 -24.97 1.69
C LYS A 340 23.49 -24.34 0.44
N MET A 341 22.26 -23.83 0.54
CA MET A 341 21.60 -23.14 -0.57
C MET A 341 22.28 -21.81 -0.91
N ALA A 342 22.68 -21.05 0.12
CA ALA A 342 23.52 -19.87 -0.02
C ALA A 342 24.81 -20.18 -0.79
N ARG A 343 25.52 -21.25 -0.42
CA ARG A 343 26.75 -21.68 -1.10
C ARG A 343 26.51 -21.99 -2.59
N VAL A 344 25.44 -22.70 -2.93
CA VAL A 344 25.11 -22.99 -4.35
C VAL A 344 24.75 -21.69 -5.10
N HIS A 345 23.96 -20.81 -4.48
CA HIS A 345 23.66 -19.49 -5.04
C HIS A 345 24.94 -18.70 -5.37
N GLN A 346 25.93 -18.73 -4.48
CA GLN A 346 27.20 -18.02 -4.69
C GLN A 346 28.05 -18.63 -5.78
N LEU A 347 28.13 -19.95 -5.90
CA LEU A 347 28.82 -20.61 -7.01
C LEU A 347 28.22 -20.21 -8.37
N LEU A 348 26.91 -19.96 -8.39
CA LEU A 348 26.20 -19.45 -9.55
C LEU A 348 26.37 -17.93 -9.75
N ALA A 349 26.55 -17.16 -8.67
CA ALA A 349 26.68 -15.70 -8.71
C ALA A 349 28.14 -15.21 -8.84
N ASN A 350 29.13 -16.02 -8.45
CA ASN A 350 30.54 -15.64 -8.36
C ASN A 350 31.13 -15.38 -9.75
N ARG A 351 31.56 -14.13 -9.93
CA ARG A 351 32.33 -13.63 -11.07
C ARG A 351 33.82 -13.83 -10.75
N PRO A 352 34.61 -14.45 -11.63
CA PRO A 352 36.05 -14.26 -11.58
C PRO A 352 36.35 -12.80 -11.98
N ASN A 353 36.60 -11.92 -11.01
CA ASN A 353 37.20 -10.59 -11.15
C ASN A 353 36.59 -9.60 -12.17
N GLY A 354 35.50 -8.88 -11.83
CA GLY A 354 35.10 -7.68 -12.58
C GLY A 354 34.01 -6.83 -11.92
N PRO A 355 34.01 -5.48 -12.07
CA PRO A 355 33.04 -4.59 -11.43
C PRO A 355 31.60 -4.85 -11.88
N VAL A 356 30.65 -4.48 -11.02
CA VAL A 356 29.21 -4.61 -11.25
C VAL A 356 28.75 -3.65 -12.34
N GLY A 357 28.64 -4.14 -13.59
CA GLY A 357 27.94 -3.43 -14.67
C GLY A 357 28.62 -3.50 -16.03
N ARG A 358 28.46 -4.64 -16.72
CA ARG A 358 28.48 -4.90 -18.18
C ARG A 358 28.30 -6.42 -18.36
N GLY A 359 27.31 -6.87 -19.15
CA GLY A 359 27.02 -8.32 -19.35
C GLY A 359 27.95 -9.01 -20.37
N PRO A 360 27.59 -10.20 -20.87
CA PRO A 360 27.23 -11.44 -20.17
C PRO A 360 28.48 -12.33 -19.92
N CYS A 361 28.46 -13.15 -18.87
CA CYS A 361 29.41 -14.27 -18.75
C CYS A 361 28.63 -15.56 -18.44
N ASP A 362 28.07 -16.16 -19.49
CA ASP A 362 27.69 -17.58 -19.51
C ASP A 362 28.98 -18.39 -19.39
N SER A 363 29.39 -18.80 -18.18
CA SER A 363 30.24 -19.99 -18.12
C SER A 363 29.35 -21.16 -18.52
N SER A 364 29.75 -21.93 -19.54
CA SER A 364 29.01 -23.11 -19.99
C SER A 364 28.62 -24.05 -18.85
N ALA A 365 29.41 -24.09 -17.77
CA ALA A 365 29.17 -24.86 -16.56
C ALA A 365 27.95 -24.38 -15.74
N GLN A 366 27.76 -23.07 -15.53
CA GLN A 366 26.62 -22.54 -14.78
C GLN A 366 25.31 -22.76 -15.54
N THR A 367 25.33 -22.55 -16.86
CA THR A 367 24.18 -22.79 -17.73
C THR A 367 23.85 -24.28 -17.80
N ALA A 368 24.87 -25.15 -17.93
CA ALA A 368 24.69 -26.60 -17.85
C ALA A 368 24.12 -27.05 -16.50
N PHE A 369 24.53 -26.42 -15.39
CA PHE A 369 23.98 -26.71 -14.06
C PHE A 369 22.50 -26.39 -13.92
N ILE A 370 22.09 -25.18 -14.29
CA ILE A 370 20.66 -24.82 -14.23
C ILE A 370 19.84 -25.69 -15.17
N LEU A 371 20.35 -25.96 -16.38
CA LEU A 371 19.69 -26.84 -17.33
C LEU A 371 19.52 -28.25 -16.78
N ALA A 372 20.57 -28.82 -16.19
CA ALA A 372 20.53 -30.16 -15.64
C ALA A 372 19.58 -30.25 -14.43
N VAL A 373 19.62 -29.28 -13.51
CA VAL A 373 18.82 -29.31 -12.27
C VAL A 373 17.35 -28.95 -12.50
N PHE A 374 17.07 -27.91 -13.29
CA PHE A 374 15.73 -27.34 -13.44
C PHE A 374 15.12 -27.53 -14.84
N GLY A 375 15.92 -27.88 -15.84
CA GLY A 375 15.44 -28.06 -17.22
C GLY A 375 15.31 -26.77 -18.02
N GLU A 376 15.96 -25.68 -17.58
CA GLU A 376 15.88 -24.34 -18.17
C GLU A 376 17.28 -23.80 -18.55
N GLU A 377 17.41 -23.19 -19.72
CA GLU A 377 18.70 -22.69 -20.24
C GLU A 377 18.99 -21.21 -19.88
N SER A 378 17.98 -20.41 -19.57
CA SER A 378 18.11 -18.95 -19.49
C SER A 378 18.05 -18.40 -18.07
N MET A 379 19.16 -18.46 -17.34
CA MET A 379 19.32 -17.70 -16.08
C MET A 379 20.27 -16.49 -16.22
N PHE A 380 21.15 -16.45 -17.24
CA PHE A 380 22.33 -15.57 -17.25
C PHE A 380 22.50 -14.64 -18.47
N SER A 381 21.80 -14.85 -19.60
CA SER A 381 21.88 -13.93 -20.74
C SER A 381 20.60 -13.87 -21.58
N ILE A 382 20.26 -12.65 -22.04
CA ILE A 382 19.37 -12.41 -23.18
C ILE A 382 20.30 -12.10 -24.35
N ILE A 383 20.65 -13.10 -25.16
CA ILE A 383 21.55 -12.89 -26.32
C ILE A 383 20.84 -12.09 -27.43
N ASP A 384 19.52 -11.95 -27.39
CA ASP A 384 18.71 -11.44 -28.49
C ASP A 384 18.17 -10.00 -28.33
N GLY A 385 18.72 -9.22 -27.40
CA GLY A 385 18.49 -7.76 -27.34
C GLY A 385 17.06 -7.32 -27.02
N LEU A 386 16.21 -8.23 -26.50
CA LEU A 386 14.96 -7.83 -25.85
C LEU A 386 15.32 -7.27 -24.46
N TYR A 387 15.15 -5.97 -24.29
CA TYR A 387 15.31 -5.35 -22.98
C TYR A 387 14.37 -6.04 -21.97
N PRO A 388 14.79 -6.27 -20.72
CA PRO A 388 13.84 -6.37 -19.60
C PRO A 388 12.84 -5.23 -19.73
N ARG A 389 11.55 -5.41 -19.36
CA ARG A 389 10.53 -4.34 -19.38
C ARG A 389 11.17 -3.04 -18.86
N ILE A 390 11.56 -2.20 -19.82
CA ILE A 390 12.13 -0.86 -19.74
C ILE A 390 13.07 -0.64 -18.53
N ASP A 391 14.37 -0.94 -18.70
CA ASP A 391 15.49 -0.35 -17.93
C ASP A 391 15.75 1.12 -18.34
N LYS A 392 14.69 1.93 -18.43
CA LYS A 392 14.81 3.36 -18.15
C LYS A 392 14.18 3.56 -16.79
N VAL A 393 14.99 3.37 -15.74
CA VAL A 393 14.79 4.14 -14.53
C VAL A 393 14.85 5.59 -15.02
N ASP A 394 13.69 6.21 -15.17
CA ASP A 394 13.57 7.64 -15.37
C ASP A 394 14.23 8.30 -14.16
N GLN A 395 15.52 8.58 -14.28
CA GLN A 395 16.16 9.69 -13.57
C GLN A 395 15.48 11.02 -13.95
N ASP A 396 14.68 11.04 -15.03
CA ASP A 396 13.94 12.20 -15.53
C ASP A 396 12.51 12.35 -14.95
N LEU A 397 12.03 11.45 -14.06
CA LEU A 397 10.74 11.64 -13.36
C LEU A 397 10.81 12.63 -12.20
N TYR A 398 12.00 13.14 -11.87
CA TYR A 398 12.17 14.27 -10.95
C TYR A 398 11.99 15.60 -11.69
N VAL A 399 10.75 15.90 -12.11
CA VAL A 399 10.38 17.26 -12.48
C VAL A 399 9.09 17.67 -11.79
N GLY A 400 9.27 18.52 -10.78
CA GLY A 400 8.27 19.48 -10.33
C GLY A 400 7.28 18.95 -9.32
N VAL A 401 7.51 19.29 -8.05
CA VAL A 401 6.46 19.45 -7.05
C VAL A 401 5.36 20.30 -7.67
N ARG A 402 4.31 19.66 -8.20
CA ARG A 402 3.06 20.33 -8.54
C ARG A 402 2.19 20.26 -7.30
N ASN A 403 1.78 21.44 -6.85
CA ASN A 403 0.90 21.64 -5.71
C ASN A 403 -0.27 20.67 -5.77
N GLY A 404 -0.45 19.91 -4.69
CA GLY A 404 -1.54 18.97 -4.53
C GLY A 404 -2.91 19.63 -4.75
N PRO A 405 -3.94 18.84 -5.07
CA PRO A 405 -5.28 19.36 -5.31
C PRO A 405 -5.76 20.10 -4.06
N PRO A 406 -6.23 21.36 -4.18
CA PRO A 406 -6.70 22.09 -3.03
C PRO A 406 -8.01 21.44 -2.56
N LEU A 407 -7.95 20.79 -1.40
CA LEU A 407 -9.13 20.36 -0.65
C LEU A 407 -9.97 21.61 -0.33
N GLY A 408 -11.30 21.39 -0.30
CA GLY A 408 -12.45 22.26 0.00
C GLY A 408 -12.55 23.62 -0.69
N GLY A 409 -13.65 24.33 -0.43
CA GLY A 409 -14.34 25.09 -1.47
C GLY A 409 -15.25 24.19 -2.31
N PHE A 410 -15.86 24.71 -3.38
CA PHE A 410 -16.68 23.94 -4.32
C PHE A 410 -15.90 23.53 -5.58
N SER A 411 -16.37 22.49 -6.26
CA SER A 411 -15.81 22.03 -7.54
C SER A 411 -16.04 23.07 -8.64
N GLU A 412 -15.00 23.40 -9.41
CA GLU A 412 -15.08 24.34 -10.55
C GLU A 412 -15.50 23.64 -11.86
N ALA A 413 -16.07 22.42 -11.78
CA ALA A 413 -16.53 21.65 -12.93
C ALA A 413 -17.55 22.42 -13.80
N SER A 414 -17.56 22.13 -15.11
CA SER A 414 -18.50 22.70 -16.07
C SER A 414 -19.95 22.42 -15.64
N GLY A 415 -20.69 23.47 -15.25
CA GLY A 415 -22.06 23.40 -14.72
C GLY A 415 -22.24 24.01 -13.32
N ALA A 416 -21.16 24.25 -12.57
CA ALA A 416 -21.22 24.89 -11.24
C ALA A 416 -21.82 26.31 -11.30
N VAL A 417 -21.50 27.06 -12.36
CA VAL A 417 -22.04 28.42 -12.61
C VAL A 417 -23.54 28.38 -12.89
N ASP A 418 -24.03 27.36 -13.61
CA ASP A 418 -25.46 27.23 -13.91
C ASP A 418 -26.28 26.88 -12.67
N VAL A 419 -25.74 26.04 -11.79
CA VAL A 419 -26.36 25.71 -10.50
C VAL A 419 -26.36 26.95 -9.59
N ALA A 420 -25.24 27.66 -9.50
CA ALA A 420 -25.13 28.91 -8.75
C ALA A 420 -26.12 29.97 -9.28
N SER A 421 -26.26 30.09 -10.61
CA SER A 421 -27.21 30.98 -11.26
C SER A 421 -28.67 30.65 -10.93
N LYS A 422 -29.04 29.37 -10.86
CA LYS A 422 -30.42 28.96 -10.53
C LYS A 422 -30.75 29.15 -9.04
N ASN A 423 -29.76 29.01 -8.17
CA ASN A 423 -29.98 28.91 -6.72
C ASN A 423 -29.50 30.12 -5.90
N HIS A 424 -28.96 31.17 -6.52
CA HIS A 424 -28.41 32.34 -5.81
C HIS A 424 -29.43 33.09 -4.93
N THR A 425 -30.72 33.01 -5.24
CA THR A 425 -31.80 33.68 -4.49
C THR A 425 -32.19 32.93 -3.20
N LEU A 426 -31.72 31.69 -3.00
CA LEU A 426 -32.04 30.88 -1.83
C LEU A 426 -31.50 31.48 -0.53
N LEU A 427 -30.40 32.23 -0.61
CA LEU A 427 -29.72 32.86 0.53
C LEU A 427 -30.07 34.36 0.69
N GLU A 428 -31.08 34.85 -0.04
CA GLU A 428 -31.61 36.19 0.18
C GLU A 428 -32.28 36.33 1.54
N GLU A 429 -32.27 37.55 2.08
CA GLU A 429 -32.75 37.87 3.43
C GLU A 429 -34.18 37.38 3.68
N LYS A 430 -35.10 37.60 2.72
CA LYS A 430 -36.50 37.18 2.82
C LYS A 430 -36.64 35.66 2.86
N THR A 431 -35.91 34.96 1.99
CA THR A 431 -35.95 33.50 1.90
C THR A 431 -35.39 32.85 3.17
N LEU A 432 -34.25 33.35 3.66
CA LEU A 432 -33.63 32.85 4.89
C LEU A 432 -34.45 33.17 6.15
N LYS A 433 -35.09 34.35 6.21
CA LYS A 433 -36.01 34.70 7.32
C LYS A 433 -37.11 33.65 7.48
N GLU A 434 -37.71 33.28 6.37
CA GLU A 434 -38.78 32.28 6.34
C GLU A 434 -38.24 30.87 6.64
N ALA A 435 -37.06 30.51 6.10
CA ALA A 435 -36.43 29.21 6.30
C ALA A 435 -35.96 28.95 7.74
N LEU A 436 -35.47 29.99 8.42
CA LEU A 436 -35.00 29.92 9.81
C LEU A 436 -36.13 30.09 10.83
N GLY A 437 -37.39 30.17 10.39
CA GLY A 437 -38.55 30.24 11.28
C GLY A 437 -38.89 31.64 11.82
N GLY A 438 -38.43 32.71 11.16
CA GLY A 438 -38.75 34.10 11.50
C GLY A 438 -37.50 34.96 11.80
N GLU A 439 -37.68 36.02 12.60
CA GLU A 439 -36.59 36.92 13.01
C GLU A 439 -35.74 36.32 14.15
N THR A 440 -35.09 35.20 13.89
CA THR A 440 -34.18 34.57 14.84
C THR A 440 -32.89 35.39 15.02
N GLU A 441 -32.19 35.18 16.13
CA GLU A 441 -30.89 35.83 16.36
C GLU A 441 -29.86 35.43 15.29
N LEU A 442 -29.86 34.17 14.83
CA LEU A 442 -28.98 33.74 13.74
C LEU A 442 -29.32 34.45 12.41
N TRP A 443 -30.60 34.67 12.12
CA TRP A 443 -31.03 35.44 10.95
C TRP A 443 -30.55 36.90 11.01
N LYS A 444 -30.66 37.56 12.17
CA LYS A 444 -30.15 38.93 12.37
C LYS A 444 -28.63 38.98 12.15
N MET A 445 -27.90 38.01 12.70
CA MET A 445 -26.45 37.91 12.51
C MET A 445 -26.07 37.72 11.04
N TRP A 446 -26.82 36.90 10.28
CA TRP A 446 -26.60 36.73 8.84
C TRP A 446 -26.78 38.05 8.09
N ARG A 447 -27.89 38.75 8.34
CA ARG A 447 -28.19 40.04 7.70
C ARG A 447 -27.09 41.06 7.97
N GLU A 448 -26.71 41.24 9.24
CA GLU A 448 -25.69 42.21 9.65
C GLU A 448 -24.31 41.88 9.08
N ALA A 449 -23.90 40.61 9.12
CA ALA A 449 -22.61 40.18 8.58
C ALA A 449 -22.54 40.36 7.05
N ARG A 450 -23.62 40.01 6.34
CA ARG A 450 -23.73 40.17 4.88
C ARG A 450 -23.68 41.64 4.49
N GLU A 451 -24.50 42.47 5.13
CA GLU A 451 -24.57 43.90 4.85
C GLU A 451 -23.22 44.57 5.10
N LYS A 452 -22.58 44.26 6.23
CA LYS A 452 -21.25 44.79 6.56
C LYS A 452 -20.21 44.40 5.51
N TRP A 453 -20.19 43.14 5.08
CA TRP A 453 -19.25 42.69 4.05
C TRP A 453 -19.48 43.43 2.72
N LEU A 454 -20.72 43.54 2.25
CA LEU A 454 -21.06 44.25 1.01
C LEU A 454 -20.72 45.75 1.07
N GLN A 455 -20.99 46.42 2.18
CA GLN A 455 -20.61 47.82 2.38
C GLN A 455 -19.09 48.03 2.30
N LEU A 456 -18.31 47.09 2.84
CA LEU A 456 -16.84 47.14 2.78
C LEU A 456 -16.32 46.86 1.37
N VAL A 457 -16.89 45.87 0.67
CA VAL A 457 -16.57 45.59 -0.74
C VAL A 457 -16.88 46.80 -1.61
N LYS A 458 -18.04 47.44 -1.44
CA LYS A 458 -18.43 48.63 -2.20
C LYS A 458 -17.45 49.78 -1.99
N ARG A 459 -17.09 50.06 -0.74
CA ARG A 459 -16.11 51.09 -0.40
C ARG A 459 -14.75 50.82 -1.04
N ASP A 460 -14.26 49.58 -0.94
CA ASP A 460 -13.00 49.19 -1.56
C ASP A 460 -13.07 49.28 -3.09
N TRP A 461 -14.21 48.93 -3.70
CA TRP A 461 -14.44 49.03 -5.14
C TRP A 461 -14.48 50.47 -5.63
N ASP A 462 -15.20 51.36 -4.94
CA ASP A 462 -15.30 52.78 -5.32
C ASP A 462 -13.91 53.44 -5.29
N VAL A 463 -13.11 53.18 -4.25
CA VAL A 463 -11.71 53.65 -4.18
C VAL A 463 -10.85 53.09 -5.32
N MET A 464 -11.11 51.87 -5.79
CA MET A 464 -10.40 51.30 -6.93
C MET A 464 -10.82 51.94 -8.25
N CYS A 465 -12.12 52.21 -8.43
CA CYS A 465 -12.68 52.87 -9.62
C CYS A 465 -12.27 54.35 -9.70
N GLU A 466 -12.16 55.05 -8.57
CA GLU A 466 -11.61 56.43 -8.54
C GLU A 466 -10.17 56.49 -9.08
N ARG A 467 -9.38 55.44 -8.85
CA ARG A 467 -7.98 55.35 -9.33
C ARG A 467 -7.88 54.85 -10.77
N ASN A 468 -8.83 54.01 -11.20
CA ASN A 468 -8.92 53.48 -12.55
C ASN A 468 -10.39 53.22 -12.93
N PRO A 469 -11.04 54.17 -13.63
CA PRO A 469 -12.46 54.06 -13.98
C PRO A 469 -12.78 52.86 -14.90
N ASP A 470 -11.83 52.44 -15.74
CA ASP A 470 -12.00 51.34 -16.71
C ASP A 470 -11.61 49.97 -16.12
N ARG A 471 -11.51 49.84 -14.79
CA ARG A 471 -11.14 48.59 -14.12
C ARG A 471 -12.27 47.56 -14.18
N GLU A 472 -11.91 46.35 -14.61
CA GLU A 472 -12.82 45.19 -14.63
C GLU A 472 -12.53 44.17 -13.52
N ASP A 473 -11.42 44.29 -12.78
CA ASP A 473 -10.98 43.32 -11.76
C ASP A 473 -11.01 43.89 -10.32
N PHE A 474 -11.54 43.13 -9.35
CA PHE A 474 -11.47 43.49 -7.94
C PHE A 474 -10.19 42.95 -7.28
N SER A 475 -9.38 43.83 -6.68
CA SER A 475 -8.15 43.43 -5.96
C SER A 475 -8.45 43.09 -4.50
N TRP A 476 -8.46 41.79 -4.16
CA TRP A 476 -8.73 41.33 -2.79
C TRP A 476 -7.52 41.51 -1.87
N LYS A 477 -7.62 42.40 -0.88
CA LYS A 477 -6.57 42.61 0.14
C LYS A 477 -6.74 41.62 1.29
N ASN A 478 -5.75 40.75 1.52
CA ASN A 478 -5.83 39.72 2.58
C ASN A 478 -5.76 40.29 4.01
N LYS A 479 -5.20 41.49 4.19
CA LYS A 479 -5.16 42.23 5.46
C LYS A 479 -6.05 43.47 5.34
N SER A 480 -7.35 43.30 5.52
CA SER A 480 -8.33 44.40 5.47
C SER A 480 -9.56 44.08 6.32
N ASP A 481 -10.31 45.12 6.68
CA ASP A 481 -11.61 44.99 7.36
C ASP A 481 -12.60 44.18 6.53
N MET A 482 -12.56 44.33 5.19
CA MET A 482 -13.38 43.55 4.25
C MET A 482 -13.06 42.06 4.35
N ASN A 483 -11.77 41.69 4.37
CA ASN A 483 -11.37 40.30 4.53
C ASN A 483 -11.83 39.76 5.89
N THR A 484 -11.62 40.50 6.98
CA THR A 484 -12.12 40.08 8.31
C THR A 484 -13.64 39.89 8.34
N ALA A 485 -14.40 40.79 7.70
CA ALA A 485 -15.85 40.66 7.59
C ALA A 485 -16.29 39.46 6.74
N PHE A 486 -15.49 39.06 5.73
CA PHE A 486 -15.77 37.86 4.94
C PHE A 486 -15.69 36.57 5.78
N PHE A 487 -14.68 36.47 6.66
CA PHE A 487 -14.54 35.30 7.55
C PHE A 487 -15.67 35.25 8.60
N ASP A 488 -16.06 36.38 9.20
CA ASP A 488 -17.23 36.45 10.09
C ASP A 488 -18.51 36.02 9.37
N LEU A 489 -18.70 36.48 8.13
CA LEU A 489 -19.82 36.05 7.29
C LEU A 489 -19.79 34.54 7.00
N CYS A 490 -18.63 33.95 6.77
CA CYS A 490 -18.50 32.50 6.58
C CYS A 490 -18.85 31.71 7.85
N ASP A 491 -18.47 32.20 9.05
CA ASP A 491 -18.83 31.56 10.32
C ASP A 491 -20.34 31.59 10.58
N VAL A 492 -20.99 32.71 10.24
CA VAL A 492 -22.45 32.80 10.28
C VAL A 492 -23.09 31.90 9.23
N ALA A 493 -22.57 31.90 8.00
CA ALA A 493 -23.06 31.07 6.90
C ALA A 493 -23.01 29.57 7.24
N LYS A 494 -21.92 29.11 7.86
CA LYS A 494 -21.77 27.72 8.29
C LYS A 494 -22.83 27.33 9.31
N ASN A 495 -23.16 28.21 10.25
CA ASN A 495 -24.22 27.93 11.22
C ASN A 495 -25.62 28.01 10.60
N VAL A 496 -25.84 28.90 9.63
CA VAL A 496 -27.08 28.91 8.83
C VAL A 496 -27.24 27.57 8.11
N MET A 497 -26.20 27.07 7.44
CA MET A 497 -26.20 25.75 6.80
C MET A 497 -26.61 24.64 7.78
N LEU A 498 -25.97 24.58 8.95
CA LEU A 498 -26.25 23.57 9.97
C LEU A 498 -27.70 23.66 10.50
N GLN A 499 -28.23 24.87 10.69
CA GLN A 499 -29.62 25.07 11.09
C GLN A 499 -30.61 24.62 10.00
N LEU A 500 -30.32 24.95 8.73
CA LEU A 500 -31.15 24.52 7.60
C LEU A 500 -31.15 23.00 7.42
N LEU A 501 -30.04 22.33 7.73
CA LEU A 501 -29.93 20.87 7.71
C LEU A 501 -30.56 20.21 8.96
N GLY A 502 -30.73 20.96 10.05
CA GLY A 502 -31.08 20.40 11.36
C GLY A 502 -30.01 19.45 11.90
N LYS A 503 -28.73 19.68 11.58
CA LYS A 503 -27.59 18.83 11.96
C LYS A 503 -26.52 19.64 12.69
N GLU A 504 -25.76 19.00 13.58
CA GLU A 504 -24.54 19.59 14.15
C GLU A 504 -23.35 19.48 13.19
N ASN A 505 -23.35 18.49 12.30
CA ASN A 505 -22.33 18.27 11.28
C ASN A 505 -22.98 18.03 9.90
N ALA A 506 -22.43 18.66 8.87
CA ALA A 506 -22.82 18.44 7.48
C ALA A 506 -21.90 17.41 6.81
N SER A 507 -22.43 16.57 5.92
CA SER A 507 -21.61 15.75 5.04
C SER A 507 -20.85 16.63 4.04
N LYS A 508 -19.75 16.10 3.46
CA LYS A 508 -18.97 16.87 2.48
C LYS A 508 -19.77 17.30 1.26
N GLN A 509 -20.74 16.48 0.86
CA GLN A 509 -21.65 16.79 -0.23
C GLN A 509 -22.55 17.98 0.11
N GLU A 510 -23.12 17.99 1.32
CA GLU A 510 -23.96 19.09 1.81
C GLU A 510 -23.18 20.39 1.97
N GLU A 511 -21.95 20.33 2.51
CA GLU A 511 -21.06 21.49 2.59
C GLU A 511 -20.74 22.06 1.23
N ASN A 512 -20.35 21.23 0.26
CA ASN A 512 -19.97 21.69 -1.07
C ASN A 512 -21.16 22.33 -1.81
N ALA A 513 -22.36 21.76 -1.68
CA ALA A 513 -23.56 22.30 -2.29
C ALA A 513 -23.94 23.67 -1.68
N PHE A 514 -23.83 23.79 -0.36
CA PHE A 514 -24.06 25.06 0.33
C PHE A 514 -23.04 26.12 -0.07
N TRP A 515 -21.74 25.79 -0.08
CA TRP A 515 -20.70 26.75 -0.43
C TRP A 515 -20.77 27.24 -1.87
N LEU A 516 -21.23 26.39 -2.79
CA LEU A 516 -21.52 26.79 -4.18
C LEU A 516 -22.65 27.84 -4.23
N CYS A 517 -23.76 27.59 -3.53
CA CYS A 517 -24.88 28.52 -3.47
C CYS A 517 -24.50 29.82 -2.76
N PHE A 518 -23.70 29.73 -1.69
CA PHE A 518 -23.17 30.87 -0.95
C PHE A 518 -22.28 31.75 -1.83
N ALA A 519 -21.31 31.17 -2.55
CA ALA A 519 -20.48 31.92 -3.47
C ALA A 519 -21.31 32.55 -4.60
N GLY A 520 -22.27 31.81 -5.16
CA GLY A 520 -23.21 32.33 -6.16
C GLY A 520 -23.97 33.55 -5.64
N HIS A 521 -24.53 33.44 -4.43
CA HIS A 521 -25.25 34.52 -3.78
C HIS A 521 -24.39 35.79 -3.65
N LEU A 522 -23.15 35.68 -3.18
CA LEU A 522 -22.24 36.82 -3.05
C LEU A 522 -21.82 37.39 -4.41
N TYR A 523 -21.52 36.53 -5.39
CA TYR A 523 -21.18 36.92 -6.76
C TYR A 523 -22.29 37.81 -7.36
N TYR A 524 -23.55 37.34 -7.32
CA TYR A 524 -24.68 38.10 -7.85
C TYR A 524 -25.01 39.34 -7.01
N SER A 525 -24.75 39.33 -5.70
CA SER A 525 -24.90 40.54 -4.87
C SER A 525 -23.89 41.62 -5.27
N CYS A 526 -22.64 41.24 -5.56
CA CYS A 526 -21.63 42.19 -6.05
C CYS A 526 -21.98 42.74 -7.45
N GLU A 527 -22.48 41.91 -8.35
CA GLU A 527 -22.88 42.32 -9.70
C GLU A 527 -24.14 43.21 -9.66
N ASN A 528 -25.20 42.77 -8.99
CA ASN A 528 -26.51 43.41 -9.04
C ASN A 528 -26.69 44.52 -8.00
N ASP A 529 -26.27 44.30 -6.74
CA ASP A 529 -26.51 45.25 -5.65
C ASP A 529 -25.44 46.36 -5.66
N LEU A 530 -24.18 46.02 -5.96
CA LEU A 530 -23.06 46.96 -5.92
C LEU A 530 -22.69 47.55 -7.29
N LEU A 531 -23.32 47.06 -8.36
CA LEU A 531 -23.08 47.45 -9.75
C LEU A 531 -21.60 47.32 -10.16
N MET A 532 -20.94 46.26 -9.68
CA MET A 532 -19.55 45.96 -10.05
C MET A 532 -19.48 45.38 -11.47
N ALA A 533 -18.32 45.56 -12.13
CA ALA A 533 -18.08 44.91 -13.41
C ALA A 533 -18.23 43.38 -13.28
N LYS A 534 -18.75 42.75 -14.33
CA LYS A 534 -18.94 41.30 -14.37
C LYS A 534 -17.61 40.59 -14.11
N ASP A 535 -17.63 39.53 -13.29
CA ASP A 535 -16.44 38.79 -12.86
C ASP A 535 -15.38 39.56 -12.06
N ALA A 536 -15.60 40.85 -11.74
CA ALA A 536 -14.71 41.59 -10.83
C ALA A 536 -14.57 40.85 -9.49
N MET A 537 -15.71 40.43 -8.92
CA MET A 537 -15.80 39.48 -7.79
C MET A 537 -16.19 38.08 -8.28
N SER A 538 -15.32 37.42 -9.04
CA SER A 538 -15.62 36.12 -9.65
C SER A 538 -15.87 34.97 -8.66
N MET A 539 -16.64 33.98 -9.10
CA MET A 539 -16.86 32.71 -8.39
C MET A 539 -15.53 32.04 -7.99
N LYS A 540 -14.52 32.09 -8.85
CA LYS A 540 -13.17 31.56 -8.57
C LYS A 540 -12.50 32.28 -7.41
N LYS A 541 -12.61 33.61 -7.33
CA LYS A 541 -12.02 34.42 -6.26
C LYS A 541 -12.69 34.13 -4.92
N LEU A 542 -14.02 34.03 -4.91
CA LEU A 542 -14.79 33.61 -3.73
C LEU A 542 -14.44 32.17 -3.31
N ASN A 543 -14.30 31.25 -4.28
CA ASN A 543 -13.91 29.87 -4.02
C ASN A 543 -12.53 29.82 -3.34
N VAL A 544 -11.52 30.54 -3.86
CA VAL A 544 -10.20 30.65 -3.23
C VAL A 544 -10.30 31.09 -1.77
N LYS A 545 -11.14 32.09 -1.48
CA LYS A 545 -11.32 32.59 -0.10
C LYS A 545 -12.12 31.65 0.78
N LEU A 546 -13.04 30.88 0.22
CA LEU A 546 -13.72 29.78 0.93
C LEU A 546 -12.77 28.60 1.20
N LYS A 547 -11.79 28.35 0.33
CA LYS A 547 -10.68 27.43 0.65
C LYS A 547 -9.86 28.03 1.77
N ASP A 548 -9.48 29.31 1.69
CA ASP A 548 -8.77 29.97 2.79
C ASP A 548 -9.57 29.88 4.10
N TYR A 549 -10.90 30.02 4.10
CA TYR A 549 -11.74 29.83 5.30
C TYR A 549 -11.71 28.38 5.81
N ASN A 550 -12.03 27.41 4.96
CA ASN A 550 -12.15 26.01 5.35
C ASN A 550 -10.81 25.33 5.66
N PHE A 551 -9.70 25.84 5.11
CA PHE A 551 -8.35 25.27 5.27
C PHE A 551 -7.44 26.12 6.14
N GLY A 552 -7.53 27.46 6.02
CA GLY A 552 -6.54 28.40 6.54
C GLY A 552 -7.12 29.54 7.38
N GLY A 553 -8.40 29.50 7.79
CA GLY A 553 -8.99 30.49 8.71
C GLY A 553 -8.29 30.54 10.07
N THR A 554 -7.43 29.58 10.25
CA THR A 554 -6.64 29.25 11.39
C THR A 554 -5.13 29.51 11.21
N ARG A 555 -4.65 29.52 9.96
CA ARG A 555 -3.25 29.87 9.65
C ARG A 555 -2.90 31.31 10.07
N TYR A 556 -3.90 32.18 10.14
CA TYR A 556 -3.77 33.56 10.61
C TYR A 556 -4.22 33.77 12.06
N PHE A 557 -4.91 32.81 12.67
CA PHE A 557 -5.43 32.95 14.03
C PHE A 557 -4.27 32.90 15.04
N VAL A 558 -3.33 31.96 14.87
CA VAL A 558 -2.08 31.89 15.68
C VAL A 558 -1.23 33.16 15.59
N ASP A 559 -1.15 33.79 14.41
CA ASP A 559 -0.40 35.04 14.18
C ASP A 559 -1.19 36.30 14.60
N MET A 560 -2.43 36.14 15.08
CA MET A 560 -3.32 37.23 15.46
C MET A 560 -3.08 37.65 16.92
N PRO A 561 -3.25 38.93 17.27
CA PRO A 561 -3.22 39.36 18.66
C PRO A 561 -4.23 38.57 19.51
N LYS A 562 -3.84 38.19 20.74
CA LYS A 562 -4.68 37.40 21.67
C LYS A 562 -6.09 37.98 21.87
N GLU A 563 -6.19 39.31 21.96
CA GLU A 563 -7.49 40.00 22.10
C GLU A 563 -8.44 39.72 20.93
N GLU A 564 -7.91 39.62 19.70
CA GLU A 564 -8.72 39.33 18.51
C GLU A 564 -9.00 37.82 18.39
N GLN A 565 -8.10 36.95 18.89
CA GLN A 565 -8.38 35.52 19.02
C GLN A 565 -9.57 35.27 19.96
N GLU A 566 -9.53 35.87 21.15
CA GLU A 566 -10.62 35.80 22.14
C GLU A 566 -11.93 36.35 21.58
N ARG A 567 -11.87 37.49 20.90
CA ARG A 567 -13.04 38.09 20.24
C ARG A 567 -13.65 37.16 19.20
N ARG A 568 -12.85 36.48 18.39
CA ARG A 568 -13.32 35.53 17.37
C ARG A 568 -13.93 34.27 17.99
N MET A 569 -13.31 33.73 19.04
CA MET A 569 -13.84 32.58 19.78
C MET A 569 -15.18 32.90 20.42
N GLU A 570 -15.27 34.05 21.09
CA GLU A 570 -16.49 34.54 21.70
C GLU A 570 -17.58 34.83 20.65
N ARG A 571 -17.20 35.44 19.51
CA ARG A 571 -18.12 35.66 18.38
C ARG A 571 -18.66 34.33 17.85
N LYS A 572 -17.82 33.32 17.66
CA LYS A 572 -18.22 32.00 17.18
C LYS A 572 -19.18 31.32 18.17
N ARG A 573 -18.87 31.37 19.47
CA ARG A 573 -19.74 30.86 20.53
C ARG A 573 -21.14 31.49 20.47
N ARG A 574 -21.23 32.81 20.34
CA ARG A 574 -22.52 33.50 20.21
C ARG A 574 -23.31 33.09 18.97
N ILE A 575 -22.64 32.87 17.85
CA ILE A 575 -23.30 32.42 16.60
C ILE A 575 -23.88 31.01 16.81
N GLU A 576 -23.14 30.12 17.45
CA GLU A 576 -23.62 28.77 17.77
C GLU A 576 -24.77 28.78 18.79
N ASP A 577 -24.68 29.61 19.83
CA ASP A 577 -25.75 29.77 20.83
C ASP A 577 -27.03 30.34 20.19
N ALA A 578 -26.88 31.29 19.26
CA ALA A 578 -27.98 31.85 18.48
C ALA A 578 -28.65 30.81 17.58
N ARG A 579 -27.89 29.86 17.03
CA ARG A 579 -28.43 28.72 16.27
C ARG A 579 -29.24 27.77 17.15
N ARG A 580 -28.76 27.50 18.37
CA ARG A 580 -29.36 26.54 19.31
C ARG A 580 -30.51 27.13 20.15
N ASN A 581 -31.00 28.34 19.83
CA ASN A 581 -32.05 29.06 20.55
C ASN A 581 -31.78 29.17 22.07
N GLY A 582 -30.52 29.24 22.49
CA GLY A 582 -30.15 29.33 23.91
C GLY A 582 -30.44 28.09 24.76
N ASN A 583 -30.84 26.95 24.17
CA ASN A 583 -31.00 25.69 24.89
C ASN A 583 -29.62 25.10 25.25
N VAL A 584 -29.14 25.41 26.44
CA VAL A 584 -28.02 24.72 27.11
C VAL A 584 -28.54 23.38 27.64
N VAL A 585 -28.80 22.42 26.76
CA VAL A 585 -29.13 21.05 27.18
C VAL A 585 -27.82 20.28 27.35
N GLN A 586 -27.48 20.05 28.62
CA GLN A 586 -26.61 19.03 29.20
C GLN A 586 -25.33 18.67 28.42
N ARG A 587 -24.22 19.30 28.82
CA ARG A 587 -22.84 18.90 28.50
C ARG A 587 -22.32 17.73 29.35
N GLU A 588 -23.14 17.07 30.15
CA GLU A 588 -22.70 15.99 31.04
C GLU A 588 -23.07 14.62 30.45
N SER A 589 -22.22 14.07 29.59
CA SER A 589 -21.88 12.62 29.48
C SER A 589 -21.35 12.16 28.12
N GLU A 590 -21.29 13.00 27.09
CA GLU A 590 -20.58 12.67 25.85
C GLU A 590 -19.35 13.58 25.72
N SER A 591 -18.20 13.07 26.15
CA SER A 591 -16.87 13.59 25.80
C SER A 591 -16.65 13.45 24.28
N ASN A 592 -17.36 14.26 23.50
CA ASN A 592 -17.04 14.48 22.11
C ASN A 592 -15.87 15.47 22.10
N CYS A 593 -14.65 14.95 22.11
CA CYS A 593 -13.45 15.73 21.80
C CYS A 593 -13.69 16.45 20.46
N ASN A 594 -14.03 17.74 20.49
CA ASN A 594 -14.13 18.53 19.28
C ASN A 594 -12.72 18.60 18.69
N TRP A 595 -12.47 17.92 17.57
CA TRP A 595 -11.14 17.88 16.97
C TRP A 595 -10.63 19.28 16.59
N LEU A 596 -11.51 20.28 16.44
CA LEU A 596 -11.12 21.69 16.25
C LEU A 596 -10.54 22.33 17.52
N GLU A 597 -10.84 21.79 18.69
CA GLU A 597 -10.37 22.24 20.01
C GLU A 597 -9.25 21.35 20.57
N ASN A 598 -8.83 20.33 19.81
CA ASN A 598 -7.74 19.43 20.17
C ASN A 598 -6.37 20.10 19.99
N ASP A 599 -6.17 21.20 20.71
CA ASP A 599 -4.90 21.88 20.96
C ASP A 599 -4.44 21.73 22.42
N ALA A 600 -5.23 21.01 23.23
CA ALA A 600 -4.88 20.70 24.61
C ALA A 600 -3.60 19.85 24.70
N PHE A 601 -2.94 19.93 25.85
CA PHE A 601 -1.76 19.13 26.14
C PHE A 601 -2.14 17.67 26.42
N ASP A 602 -2.17 16.87 25.36
CA ASP A 602 -2.50 15.44 25.42
C ASP A 602 -1.22 14.58 25.57
N TYR A 603 -0.57 14.70 26.72
CA TYR A 603 0.62 13.92 27.06
C TYR A 603 0.25 12.58 27.68
N GLN A 604 0.63 11.50 27.00
CA GLN A 604 0.65 10.13 27.52
C GLN A 604 -0.64 9.65 28.21
N SER A 605 -1.80 10.16 27.79
CA SER A 605 -3.12 9.62 28.15
C SER A 605 -3.31 8.16 27.69
N GLU A 606 -2.42 7.66 26.83
CA GLU A 606 -2.49 6.36 26.17
C GLU A 606 -1.64 5.27 26.82
N ARG A 607 -0.93 5.53 27.92
CA ARG A 607 -0.19 4.48 28.65
C ARG A 607 -1.16 3.61 29.43
N ILE A 608 -1.77 2.64 28.76
CA ILE A 608 -2.71 1.71 29.36
C ILE A 608 -2.06 0.34 29.44
N VAL A 609 -1.97 -0.20 30.65
CA VAL A 609 -1.48 -1.55 30.87
C VAL A 609 -2.52 -2.54 30.36
N VAL A 610 -2.18 -3.28 29.29
CA VAL A 610 -3.01 -4.38 28.78
C VAL A 610 -2.77 -5.63 29.64
N ALA A 611 -3.82 -6.13 30.29
CA ALA A 611 -3.73 -7.28 31.20
C ALA A 611 -3.81 -8.63 30.44
N TYR A 612 -2.78 -8.97 29.65
CA TYR A 612 -2.74 -10.21 28.84
C TYR A 612 -2.99 -11.48 29.65
N GLU A 613 -2.29 -11.64 30.78
CA GLU A 613 -2.39 -12.84 31.61
C GLU A 613 -3.79 -13.04 32.19
N GLN A 614 -4.43 -11.95 32.64
CA GLN A 614 -5.79 -11.99 33.19
C GLN A 614 -6.83 -12.37 32.14
N GLN A 615 -6.58 -12.02 30.88
CA GLN A 615 -7.42 -12.36 29.72
C GLN A 615 -7.08 -13.75 29.13
N GLY A 616 -6.07 -14.44 29.66
CA GLY A 616 -5.58 -15.72 29.13
C GLY A 616 -4.92 -15.59 27.75
N TRP A 617 -4.40 -14.42 27.41
CA TRP A 617 -3.72 -14.15 26.14
C TRP A 617 -2.21 -14.37 26.27
N GLU A 618 -1.59 -14.88 25.20
CA GLU A 618 -0.12 -14.94 25.08
C GLU A 618 0.46 -13.53 25.19
N THR A 619 1.57 -13.33 25.90
CA THR A 619 2.17 -11.99 25.98
C THR A 619 2.80 -11.60 24.63
N PRO A 620 2.89 -10.30 24.29
CA PRO A 620 3.56 -9.85 23.07
C PRO A 620 4.98 -10.38 22.89
N GLN A 621 5.74 -10.50 23.99
CA GLN A 621 7.11 -11.02 23.99
C GLN A 621 7.16 -12.53 23.75
N ALA A 622 6.26 -13.31 24.36
CA ALA A 622 6.14 -14.75 24.11
C ALA A 622 5.71 -15.04 22.67
N ASN A 623 4.72 -14.29 22.16
CA ASN A 623 4.29 -14.37 20.77
C ASN A 623 5.45 -14.04 19.80
N ALA A 624 6.21 -12.98 20.07
CA ALA A 624 7.35 -12.61 19.24
C ALA A 624 8.44 -13.68 19.23
N LEU A 625 8.77 -14.28 20.39
CA LEU A 625 9.72 -15.38 20.49
C LEU A 625 9.26 -16.62 19.71
N ARG A 626 7.95 -16.89 19.70
CA ARG A 626 7.34 -17.99 18.94
C ARG A 626 7.35 -17.74 17.43
N CYS A 627 7.04 -16.51 17.01
CA CYS A 627 6.90 -16.15 15.60
C CYS A 627 8.22 -15.79 14.91
N VAL A 628 9.22 -15.34 15.67
CA VAL A 628 10.53 -14.91 15.16
C VAL A 628 11.62 -15.81 15.77
N PRO A 629 11.85 -17.02 15.23
CA PRO A 629 12.84 -17.93 15.76
C PRO A 629 14.27 -17.43 15.53
N GLY A 630 15.00 -17.16 16.63
CA GLY A 630 16.47 -17.21 16.74
C GLY A 630 17.29 -16.29 15.81
N THR A 631 17.55 -15.06 16.25
CA THR A 631 18.42 -14.04 15.62
C THR A 631 19.93 -14.33 15.71
N ALA A 632 20.37 -15.58 15.57
CA ALA A 632 21.79 -15.89 15.79
C ALA A 632 22.73 -15.44 14.64
N GLU A 633 22.20 -15.20 13.44
CA GLU A 633 23.03 -14.87 12.28
C GLU A 633 22.18 -14.11 11.27
N SER A 634 22.53 -12.86 10.94
CA SER A 634 21.84 -12.15 9.85
C SER A 634 22.00 -12.95 8.56
N HIS A 635 21.06 -12.87 7.62
CA HIS A 635 21.21 -13.52 6.31
C HIS A 635 22.55 -13.10 5.67
N VAL A 636 22.98 -11.85 5.88
CA VAL A 636 24.32 -11.36 5.51
C VAL A 636 25.43 -12.16 6.10
N GLU A 637 25.41 -12.38 7.41
CA GLU A 637 26.46 -13.08 8.11
C GLU A 637 26.46 -14.55 7.69
N LEU A 638 25.29 -15.11 7.45
CA LEU A 638 25.14 -16.44 6.90
C LEU A 638 25.69 -16.53 5.48
N MET A 639 25.35 -15.56 4.62
CA MET A 639 25.87 -15.46 3.26
C MET A 639 27.38 -15.25 3.30
N ARG A 640 27.89 -14.32 4.12
CA ARG A 640 29.31 -14.02 4.33
C ARG A 640 30.09 -15.22 4.83
N LYS A 641 29.55 -15.99 5.78
CA LYS A 641 30.16 -17.25 6.23
C LYS A 641 30.07 -18.35 5.19
N ALA A 642 28.97 -18.43 4.45
CA ALA A 642 28.87 -19.34 3.30
C ALA A 642 29.87 -18.96 2.18
N PHE A 643 30.19 -17.66 2.02
CA PHE A 643 31.21 -17.14 1.09
C PHE A 643 32.62 -17.54 1.49
N THR A 644 32.89 -17.70 2.80
CA THR A 644 34.21 -18.06 3.32
C THR A 644 34.37 -19.56 3.59
N ASP A 645 33.28 -20.31 3.73
CA ASP A 645 33.29 -21.77 3.89
C ASP A 645 33.28 -22.48 2.53
N ALA A 646 34.46 -22.58 1.92
CA ALA A 646 34.67 -23.34 0.68
C ALA A 646 34.51 -24.86 0.84
N THR A 647 34.30 -25.38 2.07
CA THR A 647 34.39 -26.82 2.37
C THR A 647 33.04 -27.51 2.57
N THR A 648 31.95 -26.74 2.72
CA THR A 648 30.61 -27.31 2.90
C THR A 648 30.17 -28.06 1.64
N LYS A 649 30.08 -29.40 1.75
CA LYS A 649 29.57 -30.27 0.68
C LYS A 649 28.04 -30.19 0.56
N VAL A 650 27.54 -30.12 -0.68
CA VAL A 650 26.12 -30.07 -1.01
C VAL A 650 25.76 -31.23 -1.94
N ARG A 651 24.82 -32.08 -1.51
CA ARG A 651 24.31 -33.21 -2.28
C ARG A 651 22.88 -32.91 -2.77
N ILE A 652 22.69 -32.86 -4.09
CA ILE A 652 21.41 -32.59 -4.73
C ILE A 652 20.93 -33.86 -5.46
N LEU A 653 19.71 -34.31 -5.18
CA LEU A 653 19.05 -35.34 -5.96
C LEU A 653 18.05 -34.69 -6.91
N VAL A 654 18.20 -34.92 -8.22
CA VAL A 654 17.23 -34.48 -9.23
C VAL A 654 16.36 -35.67 -9.62
N VAL A 655 15.08 -35.58 -9.29
CA VAL A 655 14.07 -36.54 -9.73
C VAL A 655 13.51 -36.05 -11.06
N VAL A 656 13.48 -36.94 -12.05
CA VAL A 656 12.97 -36.68 -13.39
C VAL A 656 11.72 -37.53 -13.65
N PRO A 657 10.74 -37.06 -14.45
CA PRO A 657 9.49 -37.78 -14.67
C PRO A 657 9.71 -39.17 -15.27
N SER A 658 8.90 -40.13 -14.84
CA SER A 658 8.74 -41.42 -15.52
C SER A 658 7.68 -41.29 -16.60
N ILE A 659 8.07 -41.48 -17.85
CA ILE A 659 7.18 -41.31 -19.00
C ILE A 659 6.21 -42.51 -19.05
N GLN A 660 4.90 -42.25 -18.97
CA GLN A 660 3.84 -43.25 -19.13
C GLN A 660 3.07 -43.01 -20.45
N PRO A 661 2.64 -44.07 -21.15
CA PRO A 661 1.84 -43.94 -22.37
C PRO A 661 0.38 -43.51 -22.08
N GLY A 662 -0.23 -42.70 -22.94
CA GLY A 662 -1.64 -42.27 -22.85
C GLY A 662 -2.11 -41.50 -24.10
N GLU A 663 -3.37 -41.06 -24.19
CA GLU A 663 -3.99 -40.54 -25.44
C GLU A 663 -3.52 -39.14 -25.89
N GLU A 664 -3.45 -38.91 -27.21
CA GLU A 664 -3.10 -37.63 -27.83
C GLU A 664 -4.27 -36.62 -27.78
N PRO A 665 -4.01 -35.34 -27.44
CA PRO A 665 -4.98 -34.27 -27.70
C PRO A 665 -5.04 -33.92 -29.20
N ASP A 666 -6.22 -33.59 -29.72
CA ASP A 666 -6.46 -33.27 -31.13
C ASP A 666 -5.69 -32.00 -31.59
N PHE A 667 -4.52 -32.20 -32.18
CA PHE A 667 -3.56 -31.15 -32.52
C PHE A 667 -3.89 -30.33 -33.77
N LEU A 668 -4.75 -30.83 -34.66
CA LEU A 668 -5.00 -30.21 -35.97
C LEU A 668 -5.93 -29.01 -35.86
N ARG A 669 -6.87 -29.03 -34.90
CA ARG A 669 -7.89 -28.00 -34.72
C ARG A 669 -7.36 -26.71 -34.08
N ILE A 670 -6.33 -26.81 -33.24
CA ILE A 670 -5.83 -25.69 -32.40
C ILE A 670 -4.70 -24.90 -33.09
N ARG A 671 -3.94 -25.52 -34.00
CA ARG A 671 -2.82 -24.88 -34.73
C ARG A 671 -3.22 -23.65 -35.56
N GLN A 672 -4.49 -23.55 -35.92
CA GLN A 672 -5.02 -22.47 -36.76
C GLN A 672 -5.46 -21.25 -35.95
N GLN A 673 -5.47 -21.33 -34.62
CA GLN A 673 -5.88 -20.22 -33.75
C GLN A 673 -4.72 -19.21 -33.58
N SER A 674 -5.06 -17.93 -33.66
CA SER A 674 -4.10 -16.80 -33.60
C SER A 674 -3.19 -16.84 -32.36
N GLU A 675 -3.77 -17.16 -31.20
CA GLU A 675 -3.03 -17.20 -29.93
C GLU A 675 -2.04 -18.39 -29.85
N TYR A 676 -2.38 -19.55 -30.44
CA TYR A 676 -1.43 -20.68 -30.54
C TYR A 676 -0.22 -20.29 -31.39
N VAL A 677 -0.46 -19.61 -32.52
CA VAL A 677 0.59 -19.11 -33.42
C VAL A 677 1.46 -18.07 -32.68
N ARG A 678 0.84 -17.17 -31.91
CA ARG A 678 1.55 -16.16 -31.10
C ARG A 678 2.45 -16.79 -30.05
N LEU A 679 1.95 -17.77 -29.28
CA LEU A 679 2.71 -18.51 -28.27
C LEU A 679 3.88 -19.29 -28.89
N SER A 680 3.62 -20.01 -29.97
CA SER A 680 4.64 -20.82 -30.68
C SER A 680 5.71 -19.96 -31.37
N ASN A 681 5.37 -18.72 -31.72
CA ASN A 681 6.28 -17.74 -32.33
C ASN A 681 7.02 -16.87 -31.31
N ASN A 682 6.77 -17.02 -30.00
CA ASN A 682 7.62 -16.41 -28.98
C ASN A 682 9.06 -16.90 -29.20
N ARG A 683 10.05 -15.99 -29.20
CA ARG A 683 11.46 -16.33 -29.43
C ARG A 683 11.98 -17.41 -28.49
N ALA A 684 11.53 -17.43 -27.23
CA ALA A 684 11.89 -18.48 -26.28
C ALA A 684 11.29 -19.84 -26.70
N ALA A 685 10.03 -19.86 -27.16
CA ALA A 685 9.40 -21.05 -27.70
C ALA A 685 10.08 -21.50 -29.00
N GLN A 686 10.43 -20.58 -29.90
CA GLN A 686 11.19 -20.87 -31.12
C GLN A 686 12.59 -21.41 -30.81
N ARG A 687 13.29 -20.90 -29.80
CA ARG A 687 14.55 -21.49 -29.29
C ARG A 687 14.33 -22.90 -28.76
N SER A 688 13.28 -23.12 -27.98
CA SER A 688 12.92 -24.45 -27.45
C SER A 688 12.56 -25.45 -28.56
N ILE A 689 12.01 -24.95 -29.66
CA ILE A 689 11.65 -25.72 -30.87
C ILE A 689 12.84 -25.86 -31.83
N ALA A 690 13.84 -24.98 -31.79
CA ALA A 690 15.02 -25.03 -32.68
C ALA A 690 16.24 -25.70 -32.04
N GLY A 691 16.32 -25.74 -30.71
CA GLY A 691 17.39 -26.38 -29.96
C GLY A 691 17.45 -27.89 -30.21
N GLN A 692 18.67 -28.43 -30.22
CA GLN A 692 18.86 -29.87 -30.12
C GLN A 692 18.44 -30.30 -28.71
N THR A 693 17.57 -31.31 -28.60
CA THR A 693 17.24 -31.91 -27.30
C THR A 693 18.56 -32.35 -26.65
N PRO A 694 18.88 -31.93 -25.42
CA PRO A 694 20.03 -32.49 -24.73
C PRO A 694 19.82 -34.00 -24.66
N SER A 695 20.65 -34.76 -25.37
CA SER A 695 20.55 -36.20 -25.33
C SER A 695 20.83 -36.63 -23.88
N MET A 696 19.95 -37.44 -23.29
CA MET A 696 20.28 -38.07 -21.99
C MET A 696 21.49 -38.99 -22.09
N ALA A 697 21.99 -39.30 -23.30
CA ALA A 697 23.26 -39.97 -23.47
C ALA A 697 24.47 -39.03 -23.23
N ASP A 698 24.31 -37.71 -23.36
CA ASP A 698 25.38 -36.72 -23.08
C ASP A 698 25.46 -36.34 -21.59
N ILE A 699 24.37 -36.54 -20.84
CA ILE A 699 24.35 -36.54 -19.37
C ILE A 699 24.19 -38.00 -18.96
N SER A 700 25.23 -38.83 -19.13
CA SER A 700 25.13 -40.27 -18.91
C SER A 700 24.46 -40.59 -17.56
N VAL A 701 23.19 -41.00 -17.60
CA VAL A 701 22.47 -41.58 -16.45
C VAL A 701 22.94 -43.01 -16.31
N SER A 702 24.21 -43.16 -15.93
CA SER A 702 24.81 -44.43 -15.57
C SER A 702 25.21 -44.36 -14.10
N SER A 703 24.24 -44.36 -13.18
CA SER A 703 24.51 -44.46 -11.72
C SER A 703 25.53 -43.45 -11.16
N GLY A 704 25.80 -42.34 -11.88
CA GLY A 704 26.97 -41.50 -11.68
C GLY A 704 26.66 -40.23 -10.91
N VAL A 705 27.53 -39.90 -9.96
CA VAL A 705 27.53 -38.61 -9.26
C VAL A 705 28.19 -37.57 -10.17
N TRP A 706 27.47 -36.50 -10.51
CA TRP A 706 27.99 -35.36 -11.27
C TRP A 706 28.48 -34.26 -10.33
N GLU A 707 29.71 -33.79 -10.48
CA GLU A 707 30.28 -32.70 -9.65
C GLU A 707 30.50 -31.42 -10.49
N PRO A 708 29.46 -30.58 -10.67
CA PRO A 708 29.52 -29.34 -11.47
C PRO A 708 30.44 -28.26 -10.89
N PHE A 709 30.56 -28.22 -9.57
CA PHE A 709 31.36 -27.27 -8.81
C PHE A 709 32.03 -28.01 -7.66
N ASP A 710 33.15 -27.49 -7.19
CA ASP A 710 33.86 -28.04 -6.03
C ASP A 710 32.93 -28.18 -4.81
N GLY A 711 32.74 -29.43 -4.36
CA GLY A 711 31.90 -29.76 -3.21
C GLY A 711 30.40 -29.79 -3.49
N VAL A 712 29.94 -29.62 -4.73
CA VAL A 712 28.53 -29.76 -5.11
C VAL A 712 28.36 -30.99 -5.98
N THR A 713 27.63 -31.99 -5.49
CA THR A 713 27.37 -33.24 -6.21
C THR A 713 25.88 -33.38 -6.53
N VAL A 714 25.58 -33.78 -7.77
CA VAL A 714 24.22 -33.96 -8.30
C VAL A 714 24.03 -35.41 -8.73
N SER A 715 22.95 -36.03 -8.28
CA SER A 715 22.51 -37.38 -8.70
C SER A 715 21.16 -37.29 -9.41
N PHE A 716 20.89 -38.24 -10.30
CA PHE A 716 19.64 -38.29 -11.07
C PHE A 716 18.91 -39.62 -10.87
N VAL A 717 17.59 -39.57 -10.75
CA VAL A 717 16.73 -40.75 -10.62
C VAL A 717 15.37 -40.51 -11.28
N SER A 718 14.75 -41.54 -11.87
CA SER A 718 13.38 -41.42 -12.37
C SER A 718 12.36 -41.43 -11.22
N ALA A 719 11.21 -40.77 -11.40
CA ALA A 719 10.16 -40.67 -10.39
C ALA A 719 9.62 -42.06 -9.97
N GLU A 720 9.52 -43.00 -10.89
CA GLU A 720 9.12 -44.39 -10.61
C GLU A 720 10.15 -45.10 -9.73
N VAL A 721 11.45 -44.99 -10.04
CA VAL A 721 12.49 -45.60 -9.21
C VAL A 721 12.53 -44.92 -7.85
N PHE A 722 12.40 -43.59 -7.80
CA PHE A 722 12.39 -42.81 -6.57
C PHE A 722 11.25 -43.20 -5.62
N VAL A 723 10.05 -43.45 -6.14
CA VAL A 723 8.89 -43.88 -5.33
C VAL A 723 9.00 -45.34 -4.89
N ASN A 724 9.58 -46.21 -5.74
CA ASN A 724 9.61 -47.66 -5.50
C ASN A 724 10.87 -48.15 -4.77
N ALA A 725 11.93 -47.35 -4.70
CA ALA A 725 13.17 -47.70 -4.01
C ALA A 725 13.48 -46.65 -2.92
N PRO A 726 13.59 -47.04 -1.64
CA PRO A 726 14.01 -46.10 -0.59
C PRO A 726 15.45 -45.65 -0.87
N ILE A 727 15.72 -44.34 -0.71
CA ILE A 727 17.10 -43.84 -0.75
C ILE A 727 17.87 -44.57 0.37
N PRO A 728 19.04 -45.18 0.09
CA PRO A 728 19.82 -45.86 1.11
C PRO A 728 20.09 -44.90 2.30
N PRO A 729 19.95 -45.35 3.56
CA PRO A 729 20.21 -44.49 4.73
C PRO A 729 21.61 -43.86 4.76
N THR A 730 22.56 -44.42 4.00
CA THR A 730 23.94 -43.96 3.81
C THR A 730 24.08 -42.78 2.84
N GLU A 731 23.06 -42.49 2.03
CA GLU A 731 23.03 -41.41 1.02
C GLU A 731 22.01 -40.34 1.42
N SER A 732 22.30 -39.53 2.44
CA SER A 732 21.44 -38.39 2.77
C SER A 732 21.62 -37.25 1.77
N TYR A 733 20.56 -36.83 1.07
CA TYR A 733 20.61 -35.64 0.20
C TYR A 733 20.28 -34.37 1.01
N ASP A 734 20.89 -33.25 0.61
CA ASP A 734 20.65 -31.94 1.22
C ASP A 734 19.46 -31.21 0.58
N LEU A 735 19.15 -31.56 -0.67
CA LEU A 735 18.05 -31.02 -1.46
C LEU A 735 17.56 -32.09 -2.43
N VAL A 736 16.24 -32.24 -2.55
CA VAL A 736 15.60 -32.97 -3.64
C VAL A 736 14.96 -31.96 -4.60
N VAL A 737 15.22 -32.10 -5.90
CA VAL A 737 14.61 -31.29 -6.94
C VAL A 737 13.67 -32.17 -7.75
N LEU A 738 12.37 -31.93 -7.68
CA LEU A 738 11.38 -32.54 -8.57
C LEU A 738 11.33 -31.71 -9.85
N ARG A 739 12.01 -32.17 -10.89
CA ARG A 739 12.11 -31.45 -12.16
C ARG A 739 11.02 -31.91 -13.11
N HIS A 740 9.98 -31.10 -13.31
CA HIS A 740 8.86 -31.39 -14.21
C HIS A 740 8.23 -32.77 -13.95
N CYS A 741 8.09 -33.16 -12.68
CA CYS A 741 7.56 -34.45 -12.28
C CYS A 741 6.05 -34.41 -12.00
N LEU A 742 5.52 -33.26 -11.60
CA LEU A 742 4.09 -33.15 -11.29
C LEU A 742 3.28 -33.38 -12.56
N CYS A 743 3.77 -32.94 -13.73
CA CYS A 743 3.06 -33.13 -14.99
C CYS A 743 2.93 -34.60 -15.40
N SER A 744 3.69 -35.55 -14.83
CA SER A 744 3.66 -36.96 -15.24
C SER A 744 2.63 -37.82 -14.50
N SER A 745 1.82 -37.24 -13.62
CA SER A 745 0.79 -37.97 -12.85
C SER A 745 -0.39 -37.07 -12.53
N ASP A 746 -1.53 -37.66 -12.18
CA ASP A 746 -2.72 -36.92 -11.71
C ASP A 746 -2.43 -36.15 -10.40
N ALA A 747 -3.37 -35.29 -9.97
CA ALA A 747 -3.14 -34.45 -8.78
C ALA A 747 -2.84 -35.27 -7.51
N ALA A 748 -3.48 -36.44 -7.36
CA ALA A 748 -3.26 -37.32 -6.21
C ALA A 748 -1.87 -38.00 -6.27
N GLY A 749 -1.44 -38.45 -7.45
CA GLY A 749 -0.10 -39.00 -7.68
C GLY A 749 1.00 -37.95 -7.45
N ALA A 750 0.80 -36.75 -7.97
CA ALA A 750 1.70 -35.62 -7.76
C ALA A 750 1.84 -35.27 -6.26
N ALA A 751 0.72 -35.23 -5.53
CA ALA A 751 0.73 -34.98 -4.08
C ALA A 751 1.48 -36.09 -3.31
N ARG A 752 1.30 -37.36 -3.68
CA ARG A 752 2.05 -38.48 -3.08
C ARG A 752 3.55 -38.39 -3.36
N LEU A 753 3.95 -38.00 -4.57
CA LEU A 753 5.36 -37.80 -4.93
C LEU A 753 5.99 -36.68 -4.09
N VAL A 754 5.32 -35.53 -3.97
CA VAL A 754 5.80 -34.42 -3.12
C VAL A 754 5.88 -34.87 -1.67
N SER A 755 4.84 -35.54 -1.15
CA SER A 755 4.82 -36.06 0.23
C SER A 755 6.02 -36.97 0.49
N HIS A 756 6.30 -37.87 -0.46
CA HIS A 756 7.43 -38.79 -0.38
C HIS A 756 8.76 -38.04 -0.38
N ALA A 757 8.95 -37.07 -1.27
CA ALA A 757 10.18 -36.27 -1.37
C ALA A 757 10.45 -35.44 -0.11
N VAL A 758 9.43 -34.77 0.42
CA VAL A 758 9.53 -33.86 1.58
C VAL A 758 9.90 -34.59 2.87
N VAL A 759 9.59 -35.89 2.97
CA VAL A 759 10.05 -36.73 4.10
C VAL A 759 11.56 -36.96 4.07
N GLN A 760 12.18 -36.97 2.88
CA GLN A 760 13.58 -37.32 2.72
C GLN A 760 14.51 -36.11 2.88
N ALA A 761 14.16 -34.97 2.28
CA ALA A 761 14.92 -33.73 2.35
C ALA A 761 14.00 -32.53 2.06
N PRO A 762 14.44 -31.27 2.29
CA PRO A 762 13.79 -30.11 1.69
C PRO A 762 13.68 -30.26 0.18
N VAL A 763 12.60 -29.76 -0.41
CA VAL A 763 12.26 -30.00 -1.82
C VAL A 763 12.16 -28.69 -2.59
N MET A 764 12.72 -28.68 -3.79
CA MET A 764 12.36 -27.71 -4.82
C MET A 764 11.53 -28.40 -5.89
N VAL A 765 10.40 -27.83 -6.25
CA VAL A 765 9.56 -28.35 -7.33
C VAL A 765 9.62 -27.39 -8.50
N SER A 766 10.24 -27.82 -9.60
CA SER A 766 10.41 -27.03 -10.83
C SER A 766 9.34 -27.43 -11.82
N GLU A 767 8.37 -26.54 -12.07
CA GLU A 767 7.22 -26.87 -12.90
C GLU A 767 6.84 -25.75 -13.86
N SER A 768 6.36 -26.17 -15.03
CA SER A 768 5.75 -25.27 -16.02
C SER A 768 4.38 -24.84 -15.53
N VAL A 769 4.16 -23.53 -15.40
CA VAL A 769 2.89 -23.00 -14.87
C VAL A 769 2.09 -22.41 -16.02
N LEU A 770 0.94 -23.00 -16.36
CA LEU A 770 0.11 -22.57 -17.50
C LEU A 770 -0.38 -21.12 -17.37
N SER A 771 -0.61 -20.68 -16.13
CA SER A 771 -1.25 -19.41 -15.82
C SER A 771 -0.29 -18.40 -15.19
N CYS A 772 1.02 -18.66 -15.16
CA CYS A 772 1.95 -17.67 -14.59
C CYS A 772 2.04 -16.49 -15.54
N ARG A 773 1.23 -15.46 -15.30
CA ARG A 773 1.17 -14.23 -16.10
C ARG A 773 2.37 -13.33 -15.84
N GLY A 774 3.46 -13.91 -15.33
CA GLY A 774 4.68 -13.26 -14.86
C GLY A 774 5.43 -12.47 -15.93
N GLU A 775 4.98 -12.49 -17.19
CA GLU A 775 5.62 -11.72 -18.27
C GLU A 775 4.63 -10.92 -19.13
N TYR A 776 3.31 -11.08 -18.96
CA TYR A 776 2.31 -10.37 -19.78
C TYR A 776 0.93 -10.33 -19.13
N ARG A 777 0.26 -9.18 -19.26
CA ARG A 777 -1.14 -9.01 -18.91
C ARG A 777 -1.98 -9.21 -20.17
N ILE A 778 -2.79 -10.25 -20.18
CA ILE A 778 -3.75 -10.50 -21.27
C ILE A 778 -4.95 -9.60 -21.03
N ALA A 779 -5.39 -8.88 -22.07
CA ALA A 779 -6.62 -8.10 -21.96
C ALA A 779 -7.78 -9.05 -21.62
N PRO A 780 -8.74 -8.65 -20.78
CA PRO A 780 -9.88 -9.51 -20.44
C PRO A 780 -10.61 -10.06 -21.68
N THR A 781 -10.59 -9.33 -22.80
CA THR A 781 -11.19 -9.70 -24.07
C THR A 781 -10.46 -10.83 -24.82
N THR A 782 -9.18 -11.06 -24.53
CA THR A 782 -8.35 -12.11 -25.15
C THR A 782 -8.02 -13.26 -24.21
N LEU A 783 -8.48 -13.19 -22.96
CA LEU A 783 -8.19 -14.20 -21.95
C LEU A 783 -8.76 -15.57 -22.31
N ASP A 784 -10.03 -15.61 -22.74
CA ASP A 784 -10.70 -16.87 -23.11
C ASP A 784 -10.03 -17.56 -24.30
N GLU A 785 -9.55 -16.79 -25.29
CA GLU A 785 -8.81 -17.31 -26.45
C GLU A 785 -7.45 -17.88 -26.04
N TYR A 786 -6.74 -17.20 -25.14
CA TYR A 786 -5.47 -17.67 -24.61
C TYR A 786 -5.62 -18.95 -23.78
N ASP A 787 -6.58 -18.98 -22.84
CA ASP A 787 -6.82 -20.12 -21.96
C ASP A 787 -7.24 -21.36 -22.76
N ALA A 788 -7.89 -21.18 -23.92
CA ALA A 788 -8.24 -22.27 -24.83
C ALA A 788 -7.03 -22.93 -25.54
N VAL A 789 -5.93 -22.19 -25.75
CA VAL A 789 -4.77 -22.67 -26.52
C VAL A 789 -3.52 -22.95 -25.70
N SER A 790 -3.35 -22.24 -24.59
CA SER A 790 -2.12 -22.27 -23.79
C SER A 790 -1.78 -23.65 -23.26
N PRO A 791 -2.73 -24.51 -22.79
CA PRO A 791 -2.41 -25.85 -22.35
C PRO A 791 -1.73 -26.68 -23.45
N VAL A 792 -2.30 -26.64 -24.66
CA VAL A 792 -1.80 -27.43 -25.80
C VAL A 792 -0.48 -26.90 -26.36
N ALA A 793 -0.26 -25.57 -26.32
CA ALA A 793 1.00 -24.96 -26.73
C ALA A 793 2.14 -25.33 -25.78
N PHE A 794 1.95 -25.17 -24.47
CA PHE A 794 2.95 -25.52 -23.45
C PHE A 794 3.20 -27.04 -23.41
N GLN A 795 2.19 -27.85 -23.68
CA GLN A 795 2.30 -29.32 -23.77
C GLN A 795 3.33 -29.75 -24.82
N LYS A 796 3.33 -29.11 -25.99
CA LYS A 796 4.31 -29.39 -27.04
C LYS A 796 5.73 -28.99 -26.67
N LEU A 797 5.88 -27.86 -25.98
CA LEU A 797 7.17 -27.38 -25.51
C LEU A 797 7.75 -28.32 -24.45
N LEU A 798 6.92 -28.86 -23.56
CA LEU A 798 7.34 -29.81 -22.52
C LEU A 798 7.72 -31.18 -23.11
N ASN A 799 6.94 -31.71 -24.06
CA ASN A 799 7.20 -33.01 -24.70
C ASN A 799 8.55 -33.09 -25.44
N ARG A 800 9.10 -31.97 -25.94
CA ARG A 800 10.37 -31.96 -26.70
C ARG A 800 11.62 -32.03 -25.82
N TRP A 801 11.48 -31.73 -24.53
CA TRP A 801 12.57 -31.57 -23.57
C TRP A 801 12.63 -32.66 -22.51
N LEU A 802 11.56 -33.42 -22.34
CA LEU A 802 11.66 -34.72 -21.68
C LEU A 802 12.45 -35.66 -22.59
N PRO A 803 13.24 -36.59 -22.02
CA PRO A 803 14.11 -37.47 -22.81
C PRO A 803 13.28 -38.20 -23.87
N ALA A 804 13.56 -37.94 -25.14
CA ALA A 804 13.12 -38.82 -26.22
C ALA A 804 13.89 -40.13 -26.06
N LEU A 805 13.20 -41.22 -25.72
CA LEU A 805 13.73 -42.55 -26.00
C LEU A 805 13.91 -42.68 -27.52
N PRO A 806 14.93 -43.43 -27.99
CA PRO A 806 15.30 -43.45 -29.41
C PRO A 806 14.11 -43.67 -30.35
N GLU A 807 14.07 -42.90 -31.44
CA GLU A 807 13.00 -42.86 -32.46
C GLU A 807 12.67 -44.22 -33.09
N SER A 808 13.53 -45.24 -32.93
CA SER A 808 13.35 -46.56 -33.55
C SER A 808 12.17 -47.38 -33.01
N HIS A 809 11.37 -46.86 -32.09
CA HIS A 809 10.21 -47.56 -31.50
C HIS A 809 8.89 -46.79 -31.51
N PHE A 810 8.79 -45.66 -32.22
CA PHE A 810 7.64 -44.75 -32.09
C PHE A 810 6.87 -44.53 -33.39
N GLU A 811 6.18 -45.57 -33.87
CA GLU A 811 4.89 -45.38 -34.56
C GLU A 811 3.77 -45.65 -33.53
N GLY A 812 3.09 -44.59 -33.07
CA GLY A 812 1.80 -44.71 -32.36
C GLY A 812 1.81 -44.66 -30.83
N ILE A 813 2.84 -44.14 -30.15
CA ILE A 813 2.84 -44.02 -28.68
C ILE A 813 2.63 -42.56 -28.29
N ALA A 814 1.54 -42.29 -27.57
CA ALA A 814 1.17 -40.98 -27.06
C ALA A 814 1.44 -40.89 -25.53
N HIS A 815 1.55 -39.69 -24.97
CA HIS A 815 1.96 -39.43 -23.58
C HIS A 815 0.96 -38.47 -22.89
N ILE A 816 0.38 -38.84 -21.75
CA ILE A 816 -0.47 -37.93 -20.95
C ILE A 816 0.42 -37.09 -20.04
N GLN A 817 0.27 -35.76 -20.11
CA GLN A 817 0.81 -34.85 -19.11
C GLN A 817 -0.28 -33.92 -18.56
N TYR A 818 -0.18 -33.65 -17.27
CA TYR A 818 -1.09 -32.80 -16.50
C TYR A 818 -0.44 -31.44 -16.29
N LEU A 819 -0.51 -30.57 -17.30
CA LEU A 819 -0.14 -29.16 -17.12
C LEU A 819 -1.16 -28.45 -16.23
N ARG A 820 -0.67 -27.57 -15.35
CA ARG A 820 -1.47 -27.02 -14.25
C ARG A 820 -1.35 -25.51 -14.12
N ALA A 821 -2.42 -24.91 -13.62
CA ALA A 821 -2.41 -23.52 -13.16
C ALA A 821 -1.67 -23.38 -11.81
N LYS A 822 -1.25 -22.16 -11.46
CA LYS A 822 -0.56 -21.85 -10.19
C LYS A 822 -1.32 -22.41 -8.98
N LYS A 823 -2.64 -22.22 -8.94
CA LYS A 823 -3.54 -22.69 -7.87
C LYS A 823 -3.58 -24.21 -7.74
N GLU A 824 -3.57 -24.93 -8.85
CA GLU A 824 -3.61 -26.40 -8.83
C GLU A 824 -2.29 -26.96 -8.31
N ILE A 825 -1.16 -26.35 -8.66
CA ILE A 825 0.15 -26.69 -8.10
C ILE A 825 0.16 -26.43 -6.59
N GLN A 826 -0.31 -25.26 -6.14
CA GLN A 826 -0.41 -24.96 -4.71
C GLN A 826 -1.31 -25.97 -3.98
N SER A 827 -2.47 -26.33 -4.56
CA SER A 827 -3.36 -27.34 -4.00
C SER A 827 -2.71 -28.72 -3.87
N ILE A 828 -1.81 -29.09 -4.79
CA ILE A 828 -1.00 -30.31 -4.69
C ILE A 828 -0.02 -30.24 -3.53
N MET A 829 0.65 -29.10 -3.34
CA MET A 829 1.54 -28.90 -2.19
C MET A 829 0.76 -29.01 -0.89
N ASP A 830 -0.39 -28.34 -0.79
CA ASP A 830 -1.24 -28.38 0.40
C ASP A 830 -1.74 -29.81 0.69
N ALA A 831 -2.18 -30.54 -0.35
CA ALA A 831 -2.63 -31.93 -0.25
C ALA A 831 -1.50 -32.90 0.13
N SER A 832 -0.24 -32.54 -0.14
CA SER A 832 0.93 -33.31 0.27
C SER A 832 1.32 -33.13 1.74
N GLY A 833 0.64 -32.23 2.47
CA GLY A 833 1.00 -31.86 3.84
C GLY A 833 2.29 -31.03 3.93
N ALA A 834 2.74 -30.48 2.81
CA ALA A 834 3.91 -29.63 2.70
C ALA A 834 3.51 -28.15 2.63
N THR A 835 4.41 -27.26 3.04
CA THR A 835 4.23 -25.81 2.95
C THR A 835 5.10 -25.24 1.84
N THR A 836 4.51 -24.37 1.01
CA THR A 836 5.26 -23.54 0.06
C THR A 836 5.78 -22.30 0.79
N GLY A 837 7.09 -22.17 0.86
CA GLY A 837 7.69 -21.01 1.49
C GLY A 837 8.05 -19.87 0.55
N GLY A 838 8.24 -20.15 -0.74
CA GLY A 838 8.41 -19.14 -1.77
C GLY A 838 8.46 -19.73 -3.17
N VAL A 839 8.35 -18.84 -4.17
CA VAL A 839 8.36 -19.19 -5.59
C VAL A 839 9.37 -18.32 -6.32
N TYR A 840 10.27 -18.97 -7.06
CA TYR A 840 11.16 -18.29 -7.99
C TYR A 840 10.64 -18.44 -9.42
N HIS A 841 10.52 -17.34 -10.14
CA HIS A 841 10.13 -17.34 -11.55
C HIS A 841 11.37 -17.21 -12.44
N PHE A 842 11.57 -18.18 -13.34
CA PHE A 842 12.65 -18.10 -14.31
C PHE A 842 12.38 -16.97 -15.30
N PRO A 843 13.28 -15.99 -15.43
CA PRO A 843 13.08 -14.87 -16.35
C PRO A 843 13.16 -15.35 -17.81
N ASN A 844 12.20 -14.95 -18.62
CA ASN A 844 12.05 -15.29 -20.03
C ASN A 844 11.94 -16.80 -20.29
N SER A 845 11.45 -17.57 -19.31
CA SER A 845 11.29 -19.01 -19.48
C SER A 845 10.25 -19.31 -20.56
N PRO A 846 10.60 -20.07 -21.62
CA PRO A 846 9.66 -20.44 -22.66
C PRO A 846 8.49 -21.30 -22.17
N ARG A 847 8.72 -22.04 -21.07
CA ARG A 847 7.73 -22.91 -20.46
C ARG A 847 7.01 -22.26 -19.28
N ASN A 848 7.39 -21.02 -18.96
CA ASN A 848 6.90 -20.31 -17.78
C ASN A 848 7.22 -21.07 -16.49
N THR A 849 8.44 -21.59 -16.41
CA THR A 849 8.88 -22.45 -15.33
C THR A 849 9.05 -21.65 -14.05
N SER A 850 8.47 -22.17 -12.97
CA SER A 850 8.63 -21.64 -11.62
C SER A 850 9.17 -22.72 -10.70
N VAL A 851 10.05 -22.32 -9.79
CA VAL A 851 10.60 -23.20 -8.75
C VAL A 851 9.93 -22.89 -7.43
N TRP A 852 9.22 -23.87 -6.90
CA TRP A 852 8.52 -23.80 -5.63
C TRP A 852 9.43 -24.37 -4.54
N VAL A 853 9.72 -23.57 -3.52
CA VAL A 853 10.48 -24.01 -2.35
C VAL A 853 9.50 -24.61 -1.36
N VAL A 854 9.62 -25.91 -1.14
CA VAL A 854 8.66 -26.71 -0.39
C VAL A 854 9.33 -27.35 0.82
N SER A 855 8.68 -27.23 1.97
CA SER A 855 9.15 -27.81 3.22
C SER A 855 8.06 -28.58 3.94
N LYS A 856 8.43 -29.43 4.90
CA LYS A 856 7.45 -30.13 5.73
C LYS A 856 6.80 -29.13 6.68
N SER A 857 5.47 -29.18 6.77
CA SER A 857 4.67 -28.37 7.71
C SER A 857 5.07 -28.56 9.17
#